data_AF-B8BU19-F1
#
_entry.id   AF-B8BU19-F1
#
_cell.length_a   1.000
_cell.length_b   1.000
_cell.length_c   1.000
_cell.angle_alpha   90.00
_cell.angle_beta   90.00
_cell.angle_gamma   90.00
#
_symmetry.space_group_name_H-M   'P 1'
#
loop_
_entity.id
_entity.type
_entity.pdbx_description
1 polymer ?
#
loop_
_entity_poly.entity_id
_entity_poly.type
_entity_poly.pdbx_seq_one_letter_code
_entity_poly.pdbx_strand_id
1 'polypeptide(L)'
;MDPTPTVFDVGITTLTNVTALSRIALDIKEMNDLLNSGDFLNAKRIYDEGKNSAQFDRFGNEIEELLSLKKLGRAGLSGIGMSAGLYDEDPSFIFQMLGMMNVGDSVDEALAKYSTYADTYITETLNDESTTHLAAQASVVLSIQSYAVHQLWDGLNDCVEIQSGFNPEADHTGSINPKQSFDNFIALYVGAGQTTPGLDEDGDSLYDLAQAAGNLFDTLDDNYEAYVNSDIRSLYQSIQQLMSEENYCTRDDTIRQLWSLVNRIIAKMSIPHVQMLIRCMKDEKEYPKLAQCRPSVQRKLKSYLLDKTYDRADFPRILSYLQQSYDCLGFTCNDVGAYEDGDVAACAGYDSDHPMAAFVPKEDVRTLSKVDLDILAIRELLRFPSTQNNKMAQLYYKYGRAAVIVEDSFAYDTLSLQEMARSANKGKYSPYNQDFLEYHDQDNFADKEITAVFDDDKRTTEQRSAYILSWMQYSVVPEYMMSLLGAAERMCGNDEAEIQARHLQDFLTPTYYWNAFAANYIGSLEGVDSGGSDTIDGVMVWNLANKRAVTFNTLNDEYFAEVNDEMLDLLYAGQTQLARNDCVNFEKTTSRVIHLMLIPLIQNTIWYAIKNKGLAPSSQSEGLVIGKVLALSLLPIVAKYDKDAAAVIERNMIGTNADRPVSDGAQAVANAFYQVLDELGWGCKYVGQAEGVDACQLYSLTRIASGGALNYRSVAASAFVGLLSLTAWSW
;
A
#
# COMPACT_ATOMS: atom_id res chain seq x y z
N MET A 1 8.58 -9.84 -40.53
CA MET A 1 9.15 -8.67 -41.23
C MET A 1 9.54 -7.71 -40.11
N ASP A 2 10.80 -7.30 -39.97
CA ASP A 2 11.16 -6.26 -39.00
C ASP A 2 10.39 -4.99 -39.39
N PRO A 3 9.38 -4.58 -38.63
CA PRO A 3 8.67 -3.38 -38.95
C PRO A 3 9.57 -2.23 -38.46
N THR A 4 9.91 -1.32 -39.36
CA THR A 4 10.78 -0.17 -39.10
C THR A 4 10.41 0.51 -37.77
N PRO A 5 11.38 0.76 -36.86
CA PRO A 5 11.16 1.53 -35.65
C PRO A 5 10.36 2.82 -35.90
N THR A 6 9.47 3.16 -34.97
CA THR A 6 8.79 4.46 -34.99
C THR A 6 9.72 5.50 -34.36
N VAL A 7 9.90 6.64 -35.03
CA VAL A 7 10.66 7.79 -34.54
C VAL A 7 9.68 8.93 -34.30
N PHE A 8 9.64 9.43 -33.08
CA PHE A 8 8.84 10.60 -32.68
C PHE A 8 9.71 11.86 -32.67
N ASP A 9 9.13 12.99 -33.04
CA ASP A 9 9.83 14.28 -33.12
C ASP A 9 10.31 14.80 -31.75
N VAL A 10 9.79 14.25 -30.66
CA VAL A 10 10.23 14.51 -29.27
C VAL A 10 11.51 13.75 -28.86
N GLY A 11 12.22 13.17 -29.83
CA GLY A 11 13.51 12.50 -29.61
C GLY A 11 13.41 11.06 -29.08
N ILE A 12 12.30 10.38 -29.34
CA ILE A 12 12.08 8.99 -28.93
C ILE A 12 12.07 8.08 -30.16
N THR A 13 12.82 6.99 -30.12
CA THR A 13 12.80 5.94 -31.15
C THR A 13 12.44 4.61 -30.47
N THR A 14 11.41 3.94 -30.94
CA THR A 14 10.91 2.67 -30.36
C THR A 14 11.71 1.46 -30.86
N LEU A 15 11.58 0.31 -30.20
CA LEU A 15 12.19 -0.95 -30.64
C LEU A 15 11.30 -1.68 -31.68
N THR A 16 9.99 -1.46 -31.64
CA THR A 16 8.99 -2.02 -32.55
C THR A 16 8.27 -0.91 -33.32
N ASN A 17 7.42 -1.26 -34.28
CA ASN A 17 6.61 -0.30 -35.00
C ASN A 17 5.28 -0.08 -34.29
N VAL A 18 5.07 1.14 -33.82
CA VAL A 18 3.87 1.58 -33.08
C VAL A 18 3.16 2.74 -33.80
N THR A 19 3.51 2.97 -35.06
CA THR A 19 3.01 4.09 -35.86
C THR A 19 1.48 4.09 -35.94
N ALA A 20 0.87 2.92 -36.17
CA ALA A 20 -0.58 2.82 -36.27
C ALA A 20 -1.29 3.12 -34.94
N LEU A 21 -0.71 2.65 -33.81
CA LEU A 21 -1.26 2.92 -32.49
C LEU A 21 -1.15 4.41 -32.13
N SER A 22 0.00 5.05 -32.38
CA SER A 22 0.20 6.47 -32.06
C SER A 22 -0.81 7.41 -32.72
N ARG A 23 -1.40 6.99 -33.86
CA ARG A 23 -2.41 7.77 -34.58
C ARG A 23 -3.73 7.93 -33.83
N ILE A 24 -3.92 7.26 -32.69
CA ILE A 24 -5.14 7.42 -31.88
C ILE A 24 -5.24 8.85 -31.32
N ALA A 25 -4.11 9.54 -31.15
CA ALA A 25 -4.10 10.96 -30.81
C ALA A 25 -4.76 11.84 -31.89
N LEU A 26 -4.70 11.45 -33.17
CA LEU A 26 -5.38 12.16 -34.24
C LEU A 26 -6.91 12.02 -34.14
N ASP A 27 -7.41 10.90 -33.60
CA ASP A 27 -8.84 10.72 -33.35
C ASP A 27 -9.33 11.69 -32.28
N ILE A 28 -8.53 11.93 -31.23
CA ILE A 28 -8.87 12.91 -30.17
C ILE A 28 -8.89 14.32 -30.74
N LYS A 29 -7.86 14.68 -31.52
CA LYS A 29 -7.77 15.97 -32.20
C LYS A 29 -8.97 16.26 -33.08
N GLU A 30 -9.27 15.33 -33.98
CA GLU A 30 -10.40 15.51 -34.88
C GLU A 30 -11.74 15.51 -34.13
N MET A 31 -11.86 14.73 -33.06
CA MET A 31 -13.04 14.76 -32.21
C MET A 31 -13.20 16.13 -31.55
N ASN A 32 -12.13 16.72 -31.01
CA ASN A 32 -12.12 18.06 -30.43
C ASN A 32 -12.52 19.14 -31.47
N ASP A 33 -11.94 19.09 -32.67
CA ASP A 33 -12.29 20.00 -33.79
C ASP A 33 -13.78 19.89 -34.19
N LEU A 34 -14.32 18.68 -34.22
CA LEU A 34 -15.74 18.44 -34.53
C LEU A 34 -16.66 18.98 -33.44
N LEU A 35 -16.32 18.78 -32.16
CA LEU A 35 -17.10 19.35 -31.04
C LEU A 35 -17.09 20.89 -31.08
N ASN A 36 -15.95 21.50 -31.42
CA ASN A 36 -15.82 22.95 -31.59
C ASN A 36 -16.66 23.53 -32.72
N SER A 37 -16.84 22.75 -33.80
CA SER A 37 -17.69 23.13 -34.92
C SER A 37 -19.17 22.76 -34.72
N GLY A 38 -19.53 22.15 -33.58
CA GLY A 38 -20.90 21.72 -33.26
C GLY A 38 -21.32 20.42 -33.95
N ASP A 39 -20.38 19.64 -34.48
CA ASP A 39 -20.63 18.36 -35.16
C ASP A 39 -20.48 17.17 -34.19
N PHE A 40 -21.36 17.15 -33.18
CA PHE A 40 -21.38 16.12 -32.13
C PHE A 40 -21.60 14.70 -32.68
N LEU A 41 -22.32 14.56 -33.80
CA LEU A 41 -22.60 13.25 -34.40
C LEU A 41 -21.32 12.62 -34.96
N ASN A 42 -20.53 13.38 -35.73
CA ASN A 42 -19.27 12.86 -36.26
C ASN A 42 -18.22 12.70 -35.15
N ALA A 43 -18.19 13.59 -34.16
CA ALA A 43 -17.34 13.43 -32.97
C ALA A 43 -17.63 12.09 -32.26
N LYS A 44 -18.91 11.78 -32.03
CA LYS A 44 -19.34 10.51 -31.44
C LYS A 44 -18.95 9.30 -32.30
N ARG A 45 -19.04 9.40 -33.62
CA ARG A 45 -18.60 8.32 -34.51
C ARG A 45 -17.10 8.05 -34.39
N ILE A 46 -16.26 9.09 -34.29
CA ILE A 46 -14.83 8.91 -34.05
C ILE A 46 -14.58 8.21 -32.71
N TYR A 47 -15.28 8.62 -31.65
CA TYR A 47 -15.18 7.95 -30.35
C TYR A 47 -15.57 6.46 -30.40
N ASP A 48 -16.70 6.14 -31.04
CA ASP A 48 -17.27 4.80 -31.09
C ASP A 48 -16.47 3.85 -32.01
N GLU A 49 -16.12 4.30 -33.21
CA GLU A 49 -15.62 3.46 -34.32
C GLU A 49 -14.13 3.70 -34.64
N GLY A 50 -13.54 4.80 -34.18
CA GLY A 50 -12.18 5.21 -34.53
C GLY A 50 -12.08 5.75 -35.97
N LYS A 51 -10.94 6.35 -36.32
CA LYS A 51 -10.72 6.88 -37.68
C LYS A 51 -9.29 6.73 -38.20
N ASN A 52 -8.27 6.90 -37.36
CA ASN A 52 -6.88 6.99 -37.82
C ASN A 52 -5.98 5.81 -37.40
N SER A 53 -6.42 4.99 -36.44
CA SER A 53 -5.62 3.87 -35.90
C SER A 53 -6.02 2.52 -36.47
N ALA A 54 -5.29 2.09 -37.50
CA ALA A 54 -5.43 0.76 -38.08
C ALA A 54 -5.05 -0.35 -37.10
N GLN A 55 -5.80 -1.45 -37.11
CA GLN A 55 -5.49 -2.66 -36.36
C GLN A 55 -5.00 -3.76 -37.32
N PHE A 56 -4.26 -4.72 -36.79
CA PHE A 56 -3.68 -5.81 -37.56
C PHE A 56 -4.00 -7.16 -36.94
N ASP A 57 -4.24 -8.16 -37.78
CA ASP A 57 -4.39 -9.54 -37.35
C ASP A 57 -3.04 -10.14 -36.91
N ARG A 58 -3.08 -11.35 -36.33
CA ARG A 58 -1.86 -12.09 -35.92
C ARG A 58 -0.87 -12.39 -37.05
N PHE A 59 -1.27 -12.20 -38.30
CA PHE A 59 -0.44 -12.40 -39.49
C PHE A 59 0.11 -11.06 -40.04
N GLY A 60 -0.22 -9.94 -39.39
CA GLY A 60 0.18 -8.59 -39.80
C GLY A 60 -0.67 -8.01 -40.93
N ASN A 61 -1.83 -8.60 -41.25
CA ASN A 61 -2.76 -8.01 -42.20
C ASN A 61 -3.64 -6.98 -41.50
N GLU A 62 -3.81 -5.82 -42.11
CA GLU A 62 -4.75 -4.80 -41.61
C GLU A 62 -6.17 -5.37 -41.59
N ILE A 63 -6.88 -5.19 -40.48
CA ILE A 63 -8.30 -5.55 -40.34
C ILE A 63 -9.18 -4.33 -40.63
N GLU A 64 -10.41 -4.57 -41.06
CA GLU A 64 -11.36 -3.49 -41.41
C GLU A 64 -11.72 -2.60 -40.22
N GLU A 65 -11.71 -3.16 -39.01
CA GLU A 65 -12.08 -2.45 -37.80
C GLU A 65 -10.92 -1.63 -37.23
N LEU A 66 -11.14 -0.33 -37.03
CA LEU A 66 -10.16 0.56 -36.43
C LEU A 66 -10.17 0.46 -34.90
N LEU A 67 -9.05 0.86 -34.30
CA LEU A 67 -8.98 1.07 -32.86
C LEU A 67 -9.74 2.34 -32.51
N SER A 68 -10.59 2.28 -31.48
CA SER A 68 -11.42 3.42 -31.07
C SER A 68 -11.21 3.77 -29.60
N LEU A 69 -11.43 5.05 -29.27
CA LEU A 69 -11.30 5.58 -27.90
C LEU A 69 -12.25 4.86 -26.92
N LYS A 70 -13.42 4.44 -27.41
CA LYS A 70 -14.37 3.63 -26.66
C LYS A 70 -13.83 2.27 -26.25
N LYS A 71 -13.12 1.58 -27.15
CA LYS A 71 -12.49 0.29 -26.84
C LYS A 71 -11.40 0.44 -25.79
N LEU A 72 -10.64 1.53 -25.87
CA LEU A 72 -9.57 1.83 -24.92
C LEU A 72 -10.10 2.20 -23.52
N GLY A 73 -11.33 2.75 -23.42
CA GLY A 73 -11.95 3.17 -22.17
C GLY A 73 -12.84 2.14 -21.46
N ARG A 74 -12.91 0.88 -21.95
CA ARG A 74 -13.74 -0.17 -21.35
C ARG A 74 -12.86 -1.26 -20.76
N ALA A 75 -12.98 -1.48 -19.45
CA ALA A 75 -12.39 -2.64 -18.77
C ALA A 75 -13.35 -3.86 -18.87
N GLY A 76 -12.86 -5.05 -19.22
CA GLY A 76 -13.56 -6.32 -18.97
C GLY A 76 -14.66 -6.77 -19.95
N LEU A 77 -14.67 -6.34 -21.23
CA LEU A 77 -15.62 -6.88 -22.23
C LEU A 77 -14.96 -7.85 -23.23
N SER A 78 -15.16 -9.14 -23.01
CA SER A 78 -14.79 -10.20 -23.96
C SER A 78 -15.68 -10.19 -25.20
N GLY A 79 -15.06 -9.96 -26.36
CA GLY A 79 -15.61 -10.22 -27.68
C GLY A 79 -14.65 -11.14 -28.44
N ILE A 80 -15.20 -12.12 -29.15
CA ILE A 80 -14.46 -13.15 -29.88
C ILE A 80 -13.49 -12.50 -30.88
N GLY A 81 -12.19 -12.74 -30.70
CA GLY A 81 -11.14 -12.45 -31.68
C GLY A 81 -10.59 -11.03 -31.62
N MET A 82 -9.35 -10.92 -31.12
CA MET A 82 -8.51 -9.73 -30.99
C MET A 82 -8.75 -8.90 -29.71
N SER A 83 -7.68 -8.83 -28.91
CA SER A 83 -7.53 -8.17 -27.62
C SER A 83 -7.84 -6.67 -27.71
N ALA A 84 -8.97 -6.24 -27.17
CA ALA A 84 -9.25 -4.83 -26.92
C ALA A 84 -10.08 -4.70 -25.62
N GLY A 85 -9.52 -4.03 -24.61
CA GLY A 85 -10.18 -3.65 -23.35
C GLY A 85 -9.96 -4.57 -22.13
N LEU A 86 -8.75 -5.10 -21.90
CA LEU A 86 -8.47 -6.06 -20.81
C LEU A 86 -7.51 -5.48 -19.76
N TYR A 87 -7.97 -4.52 -18.96
CA TYR A 87 -7.21 -3.98 -17.83
C TYR A 87 -7.99 -3.98 -16.51
N ASP A 88 -9.07 -4.78 -16.44
CA ASP A 88 -9.86 -4.98 -15.21
C ASP A 88 -9.08 -5.71 -14.09
N GLU A 89 -7.95 -6.32 -14.43
CA GLU A 89 -7.01 -6.96 -13.51
C GLU A 89 -5.74 -6.14 -13.25
N ASP A 90 -5.63 -4.93 -13.82
CA ASP A 90 -4.46 -4.08 -13.59
C ASP A 90 -4.54 -3.43 -12.20
N PRO A 91 -3.42 -3.38 -11.44
CA PRO A 91 -3.40 -2.75 -10.11
C PRO A 91 -3.97 -1.34 -10.11
N SER A 92 -3.60 -0.52 -11.09
CA SER A 92 -4.04 0.88 -11.19
C SER A 92 -5.56 0.99 -11.35
N PHE A 93 -6.18 0.12 -12.16
CA PHE A 93 -7.63 0.09 -12.33
C PHE A 93 -8.33 -0.43 -11.08
N ILE A 94 -7.84 -1.52 -10.49
CA ILE A 94 -8.40 -2.11 -9.26
C ILE A 94 -8.41 -1.07 -8.14
N PHE A 95 -7.29 -0.41 -7.88
CA PHE A 95 -7.20 0.59 -6.83
C PHE A 95 -8.08 1.82 -7.10
N GLN A 96 -8.18 2.24 -8.37
CA GLN A 96 -9.09 3.32 -8.73
C GLN A 96 -10.55 2.94 -8.48
N MET A 97 -10.94 1.74 -8.90
CA MET A 97 -12.28 1.19 -8.73
C MET A 97 -12.64 1.06 -7.25
N LEU A 98 -11.76 0.48 -6.44
CA LEU A 98 -11.93 0.38 -4.98
C LEU A 98 -12.11 1.75 -4.32
N GLY A 99 -11.39 2.77 -4.79
CA GLY A 99 -11.56 4.15 -4.32
C GLY A 99 -12.90 4.79 -4.68
N MET A 100 -13.65 4.23 -5.62
CA MET A 100 -15.01 4.65 -6.00
C MET A 100 -16.11 3.81 -5.35
N MET A 101 -15.79 2.66 -4.77
CA MET A 101 -16.76 1.79 -4.10
C MET A 101 -17.45 2.48 -2.93
N ASN A 102 -18.74 2.20 -2.74
CA ASN A 102 -19.41 2.57 -1.51
C ASN A 102 -19.11 1.53 -0.42
N VAL A 103 -19.27 1.96 0.84
CA VAL A 103 -19.09 1.07 1.98
C VAL A 103 -20.14 -0.03 1.92
N GLY A 104 -19.68 -1.29 1.88
CA GLY A 104 -20.54 -2.47 1.86
C GLY A 104 -20.80 -3.05 0.47
N ASP A 105 -20.40 -2.36 -0.61
CA ASP A 105 -20.44 -2.92 -1.96
C ASP A 105 -19.54 -4.17 -2.04
N SER A 106 -20.03 -5.24 -2.67
CA SER A 106 -19.19 -6.38 -3.01
C SER A 106 -18.26 -6.04 -4.18
N VAL A 107 -17.19 -6.83 -4.32
CA VAL A 107 -16.24 -6.69 -5.43
C VAL A 107 -16.93 -6.84 -6.79
N ASP A 108 -17.82 -7.83 -6.93
CA ASP A 108 -18.53 -8.10 -8.18
C ASP A 108 -19.48 -6.96 -8.57
N GLU A 109 -20.19 -6.39 -7.60
CA GLU A 109 -21.07 -5.23 -7.82
C GLU A 109 -20.26 -4.01 -8.28
N ALA A 110 -19.08 -3.81 -7.70
CA ALA A 110 -18.23 -2.69 -8.05
C ALA A 110 -17.59 -2.84 -9.42
N LEU A 111 -17.11 -4.04 -9.77
CA LEU A 111 -16.63 -4.33 -11.12
C LEU A 111 -17.75 -4.11 -12.15
N ALA A 112 -18.94 -4.65 -11.91
CA ALA A 112 -20.07 -4.48 -12.82
C ALA A 112 -20.49 -3.01 -12.99
N LYS A 113 -20.35 -2.19 -11.94
CA LYS A 113 -20.73 -0.78 -11.96
C LYS A 113 -19.66 0.12 -12.57
N TYR A 114 -18.39 -0.17 -12.33
CA TYR A 114 -17.30 0.75 -12.63
C TYR A 114 -16.40 0.28 -13.79
N SER A 115 -16.56 -0.93 -14.34
CA SER A 115 -15.76 -1.38 -15.49
C SER A 115 -15.94 -0.55 -16.76
N THR A 116 -17.11 0.07 -16.93
CA THR A 116 -17.42 0.95 -18.07
C THR A 116 -17.54 2.41 -17.69
N TYR A 117 -17.03 2.83 -16.52
CA TYR A 117 -17.27 4.17 -15.98
C TYR A 117 -16.79 5.28 -16.94
N ALA A 118 -15.60 5.09 -17.54
CA ALA A 118 -15.00 6.03 -18.46
C ALA A 118 -15.89 6.20 -19.69
N ASP A 119 -16.30 5.08 -20.30
CA ASP A 119 -17.19 5.09 -21.46
C ASP A 119 -18.56 5.72 -21.17
N THR A 120 -19.12 5.42 -19.99
CA THR A 120 -20.39 6.05 -19.57
C THR A 120 -20.25 7.56 -19.48
N TYR A 121 -19.21 8.05 -18.79
CA TYR A 121 -18.97 9.48 -18.63
C TYR A 121 -18.72 10.20 -19.96
N ILE A 122 -17.84 9.64 -20.81
CA ILE A 122 -17.53 10.23 -22.12
C ILE A 122 -18.76 10.23 -23.03
N THR A 123 -19.53 9.13 -23.03
CA THR A 123 -20.77 9.05 -23.83
C THR A 123 -21.81 10.05 -23.37
N GLU A 124 -22.01 10.23 -22.06
CA GLU A 124 -22.92 11.23 -21.49
C GLU A 124 -22.51 12.64 -21.93
N THR A 125 -21.21 12.94 -21.83
CA THR A 125 -20.63 14.21 -22.23
C THR A 125 -20.80 14.48 -23.74
N LEU A 126 -20.58 13.47 -24.59
CA LEU A 126 -20.80 13.57 -26.04
C LEU A 126 -22.26 13.85 -26.42
N ASN A 127 -23.21 13.48 -25.57
CA ASN A 127 -24.63 13.77 -25.79
C ASN A 127 -25.06 15.13 -25.23
N ASP A 128 -24.20 15.81 -24.46
CA ASP A 128 -24.45 17.14 -23.94
C ASP A 128 -23.81 18.20 -24.84
N GLU A 129 -24.64 18.81 -25.70
CA GLU A 129 -24.24 19.86 -26.64
C GLU A 129 -23.73 21.14 -25.96
N SER A 130 -23.88 21.28 -24.63
CA SER A 130 -23.30 22.40 -23.88
C SER A 130 -21.81 22.23 -23.59
N THR A 131 -21.25 21.06 -23.88
CA THR A 131 -19.90 20.68 -23.47
C THR A 131 -18.96 20.51 -24.67
N THR A 132 -18.23 21.58 -25.02
CA THR A 132 -17.52 21.66 -26.33
C THR A 132 -16.15 20.97 -26.38
N HIS A 133 -15.49 20.67 -25.24
CA HIS A 133 -14.12 20.10 -25.24
C HIS A 133 -13.93 18.92 -24.30
N LEU A 134 -14.59 18.97 -23.14
CA LEU A 134 -15.62 17.98 -22.99
C LEU A 134 -15.13 16.52 -22.92
N ALA A 135 -15.77 15.78 -23.83
CA ALA A 135 -15.49 14.41 -24.14
C ALA A 135 -14.07 14.16 -24.66
N ALA A 136 -13.43 15.10 -25.36
CA ALA A 136 -12.06 14.93 -25.85
C ALA A 136 -11.05 14.92 -24.71
N GLN A 137 -11.15 15.89 -23.80
CA GLN A 137 -10.33 15.93 -22.59
C GLN A 137 -10.55 14.68 -21.71
N ALA A 138 -11.81 14.29 -21.52
CA ALA A 138 -12.14 13.06 -20.81
C ALA A 138 -11.59 11.80 -21.48
N SER A 139 -11.53 11.74 -22.82
CA SER A 139 -10.97 10.59 -23.54
C SER A 139 -9.45 10.44 -23.32
N VAL A 140 -8.71 11.55 -23.25
CA VAL A 140 -7.28 11.53 -22.91
C VAL A 140 -7.08 10.94 -21.51
N VAL A 141 -7.79 11.48 -20.52
CA VAL A 141 -7.61 11.17 -19.09
C VAL A 141 -8.20 9.82 -18.68
N LEU A 142 -9.28 9.37 -19.32
CA LEU A 142 -10.00 8.16 -18.88
C LEU A 142 -9.80 6.96 -19.81
N SER A 143 -9.59 7.18 -21.12
CA SER A 143 -9.36 6.09 -22.07
C SER A 143 -7.86 5.90 -22.38
N ILE A 144 -7.18 6.94 -22.87
CA ILE A 144 -5.77 6.82 -23.28
C ILE A 144 -4.87 6.55 -22.07
N GLN A 145 -5.02 7.31 -20.99
CA GLN A 145 -4.26 7.12 -19.75
C GLN A 145 -4.41 5.70 -19.20
N SER A 146 -5.64 5.21 -19.06
CA SER A 146 -5.92 3.87 -18.55
C SER A 146 -5.24 2.80 -19.40
N TYR A 147 -5.37 2.92 -20.73
CA TYR A 147 -4.77 1.97 -21.65
C TYR A 147 -3.23 2.08 -21.72
N ALA A 148 -2.67 3.28 -21.60
CA ALA A 148 -1.22 3.49 -21.54
C ALA A 148 -0.61 2.85 -20.28
N VAL A 149 -1.27 3.01 -19.13
CA VAL A 149 -0.88 2.33 -17.88
C VAL A 149 -1.00 0.81 -18.03
N HIS A 150 -2.04 0.34 -18.70
CA HIS A 150 -2.20 -1.08 -19.00
C HIS A 150 -1.07 -1.64 -19.84
N GLN A 151 -0.61 -0.92 -20.86
CA GLN A 151 0.53 -1.35 -21.67
C GLN A 151 1.85 -1.45 -20.88
N LEU A 152 2.02 -0.67 -19.81
CA LEU A 152 3.14 -0.83 -18.88
C LEU A 152 3.01 -2.11 -18.04
N TRP A 153 1.82 -2.40 -17.52
CA TRP A 153 1.55 -3.63 -16.78
C TRP A 153 1.70 -4.87 -17.66
N ASP A 154 1.14 -4.86 -18.87
CA ASP A 154 1.29 -5.92 -19.87
C ASP A 154 2.76 -6.21 -20.19
N GLY A 155 3.57 -5.17 -20.43
CA GLY A 155 5.00 -5.37 -20.72
C GLY A 155 5.76 -6.05 -19.57
N LEU A 156 5.43 -5.69 -18.33
CA LEU A 156 5.98 -6.35 -17.15
C LEU A 156 5.45 -7.79 -16.99
N ASN A 157 4.15 -8.01 -17.18
CA ASN A 157 3.51 -9.32 -17.09
C ASN A 157 4.07 -10.30 -18.11
N ASP A 158 4.23 -9.86 -19.36
CA ASP A 158 4.85 -10.63 -20.42
C ASP A 158 6.24 -11.11 -20.01
N CYS A 159 7.02 -10.23 -19.36
CA CYS A 159 8.33 -10.61 -18.84
C CYS A 159 8.23 -11.63 -17.69
N VAL A 160 7.26 -11.50 -16.79
CA VAL A 160 7.02 -12.46 -15.69
C VAL A 160 6.57 -13.82 -16.23
N GLU A 161 5.76 -13.87 -17.28
CA GLU A 161 5.38 -15.13 -17.94
C GLU A 161 6.61 -15.82 -18.55
N ILE A 162 7.49 -15.06 -19.21
CA ILE A 162 8.75 -15.59 -19.75
C ILE A 162 9.63 -16.12 -18.62
N GLN A 163 9.76 -15.39 -17.52
CA GLN A 163 10.50 -15.85 -16.33
C GLN A 163 9.93 -17.16 -15.78
N SER A 164 8.61 -17.34 -15.85
CA SER A 164 7.89 -18.52 -15.40
C SER A 164 7.97 -19.70 -16.37
N GLY A 165 8.73 -19.57 -17.46
CA GLY A 165 9.02 -20.66 -18.41
C GLY A 165 8.21 -20.60 -19.71
N PHE A 166 7.44 -19.54 -19.95
CA PHE A 166 6.83 -19.32 -21.26
C PHE A 166 7.92 -19.10 -22.33
N ASN A 167 7.74 -19.70 -23.51
CA ASN A 167 8.66 -19.53 -24.64
C ASN A 167 8.00 -18.72 -25.77
N PRO A 168 8.34 -17.42 -25.92
CA PRO A 168 7.79 -16.57 -26.98
C PRO A 168 8.09 -17.06 -28.39
N GLU A 169 9.22 -17.75 -28.61
CA GLU A 169 9.58 -18.25 -29.94
C GLU A 169 8.65 -19.38 -30.41
N ALA A 170 8.14 -20.15 -29.45
CA ALA A 170 7.15 -21.20 -29.71
C ALA A 170 5.74 -20.62 -29.89
N ASP A 171 5.48 -19.42 -29.35
CA ASP A 171 4.21 -18.72 -29.50
C ASP A 171 4.19 -17.91 -30.81
N HIS A 172 3.70 -18.56 -31.87
CA HIS A 172 3.52 -17.91 -33.17
C HIS A 172 2.33 -16.93 -33.21
N THR A 173 1.66 -16.66 -32.09
CA THR A 173 0.57 -15.68 -32.01
C THR A 173 1.05 -14.27 -31.72
N GLY A 174 2.26 -14.11 -31.16
CA GLY A 174 2.78 -12.82 -30.71
C GLY A 174 2.03 -12.27 -29.49
N SER A 175 1.36 -13.14 -28.72
CA SER A 175 0.52 -12.73 -27.59
C SER A 175 1.31 -12.21 -26.40
N ILE A 176 2.57 -12.63 -26.26
CA ILE A 176 3.50 -12.17 -25.24
C ILE A 176 4.65 -11.46 -25.95
N ASN A 177 4.72 -10.14 -25.81
CA ASN A 177 5.74 -9.31 -26.43
C ASN A 177 6.04 -8.06 -25.58
N PRO A 178 6.93 -8.20 -24.57
CA PRO A 178 7.25 -7.10 -23.66
C PRO A 178 7.65 -5.81 -24.38
N LYS A 179 8.45 -5.94 -25.46
CA LYS A 179 8.94 -4.80 -26.26
C LYS A 179 7.79 -4.04 -26.90
N GLN A 180 6.85 -4.76 -27.51
CA GLN A 180 5.69 -4.14 -28.13
C GLN A 180 4.83 -3.42 -27.09
N SER A 181 4.60 -4.02 -25.92
CA SER A 181 3.78 -3.42 -24.86
C SER A 181 4.39 -2.13 -24.32
N PHE A 182 5.69 -2.11 -24.01
CA PHE A 182 6.35 -0.86 -23.58
C PHE A 182 6.41 0.20 -24.68
N ASP A 183 6.60 -0.19 -25.93
CA ASP A 183 6.58 0.75 -27.05
C ASP A 183 5.17 1.27 -27.33
N ASN A 184 4.14 0.45 -27.12
CA ASN A 184 2.75 0.86 -27.21
C ASN A 184 2.43 1.92 -26.16
N PHE A 185 2.93 1.76 -24.93
CA PHE A 185 2.82 2.78 -23.89
C PHE A 185 3.35 4.14 -24.37
N ILE A 186 4.59 4.20 -24.88
CA ILE A 186 5.17 5.51 -25.25
C ILE A 186 4.47 6.11 -26.47
N ALA A 187 3.94 5.28 -27.37
CA ALA A 187 3.14 5.72 -28.50
C ALA A 187 1.82 6.38 -28.07
N LEU A 188 1.17 5.84 -27.04
CA LEU A 188 -0.05 6.41 -26.45
C LEU A 188 0.24 7.69 -25.66
N TYR A 189 1.40 7.74 -24.98
CA TYR A 189 1.81 8.91 -24.22
C TYR A 189 2.12 10.10 -25.13
N VAL A 190 2.98 9.89 -26.14
CA VAL A 190 3.44 10.94 -27.06
C VAL A 190 2.38 11.29 -28.10
N GLY A 191 1.76 10.29 -28.73
CA GLY A 191 0.81 10.49 -29.82
C GLY A 191 1.45 10.87 -31.17
N ALA A 192 0.74 10.60 -32.27
CA ALA A 192 1.19 10.99 -33.61
C ALA A 192 0.98 12.49 -33.83
N GLY A 193 1.97 13.14 -34.46
CA GLY A 193 1.90 14.57 -34.77
C GLY A 193 2.34 15.50 -33.64
N GLN A 194 2.75 14.93 -32.49
CA GLN A 194 3.40 15.66 -31.42
C GLN A 194 4.72 16.25 -31.90
N THR A 195 4.88 17.57 -31.77
CA THR A 195 6.14 18.26 -32.07
C THR A 195 6.79 18.79 -30.79
N THR A 196 8.07 19.16 -30.88
CA THR A 196 8.86 19.76 -29.77
C THR A 196 8.14 20.94 -29.10
N PRO A 197 8.40 21.21 -27.81
CA PRO A 197 7.61 22.12 -26.98
C PRO A 197 7.37 23.50 -27.61
N GLY A 198 6.11 23.93 -27.57
CA GLY A 198 5.62 25.23 -28.02
C GLY A 198 4.51 25.75 -27.09
N LEU A 199 4.14 27.02 -27.26
CA LEU A 199 3.13 27.73 -26.46
C LEU A 199 1.67 27.41 -26.84
N ASP A 200 1.45 26.52 -27.82
CA ASP A 200 0.10 26.22 -28.30
C ASP A 200 -0.54 25.15 -27.39
N GLU A 201 -1.54 25.57 -26.62
CA GLU A 201 -2.27 24.79 -25.59
C GLU A 201 -3.26 23.75 -26.18
N ASP A 202 -3.23 23.50 -27.48
CA ASP A 202 -4.25 22.74 -28.23
C ASP A 202 -3.87 21.28 -28.48
N GLY A 203 -3.19 20.68 -27.52
CA GLY A 203 -2.69 19.32 -27.65
C GLY A 203 -3.65 18.24 -27.16
N ASP A 204 -3.69 17.12 -27.87
CA ASP A 204 -4.68 16.04 -27.71
C ASP A 204 -4.07 14.73 -27.17
N SER A 205 -2.80 14.79 -26.72
CA SER A 205 -2.03 13.67 -26.16
C SER A 205 -1.81 13.80 -24.65
N LEU A 206 -1.27 12.75 -24.01
CA LEU A 206 -0.84 12.81 -22.61
C LEU A 206 0.42 13.68 -22.43
N TYR A 207 1.30 13.69 -23.43
CA TYR A 207 2.49 14.54 -23.46
C TYR A 207 2.11 16.02 -23.47
N ASP A 208 1.09 16.39 -24.26
CA ASP A 208 0.58 17.75 -24.31
C ASP A 208 -0.13 18.15 -23.01
N LEU A 209 -0.93 17.24 -22.43
CA LEU A 209 -1.54 17.44 -21.12
C LEU A 209 -0.48 17.75 -20.05
N ALA A 210 0.62 17.00 -20.06
CA ALA A 210 1.75 17.22 -19.18
C ALA A 210 2.48 18.55 -19.46
N GLN A 211 2.63 18.93 -20.74
CA GLN A 211 3.23 20.21 -21.12
C GLN A 211 2.37 21.40 -20.65
N ALA A 212 1.06 21.34 -20.88
CA ALA A 212 0.11 22.36 -20.41
C ALA A 212 0.14 22.47 -18.88
N ALA A 213 0.22 21.33 -18.17
CA ALA A 213 0.35 21.32 -16.72
C ALA A 213 1.66 21.95 -16.26
N GLY A 214 2.78 21.61 -16.90
CA GLY A 214 4.08 22.18 -16.59
C GLY A 214 4.11 23.70 -16.71
N ASN A 215 3.49 24.24 -17.77
CA ASN A 215 3.38 25.69 -17.98
C ASN A 215 2.58 26.38 -16.86
N LEU A 216 1.51 25.76 -16.37
CA LEU A 216 0.61 26.34 -15.36
C LEU A 216 1.14 26.25 -13.93
N PHE A 217 2.03 25.28 -13.67
CA PHE A 217 2.53 24.95 -12.34
C PHE A 217 4.02 25.29 -12.12
N ASP A 218 4.65 25.92 -13.12
CA ASP A 218 6.08 26.26 -13.13
C ASP A 218 6.98 25.03 -12.92
N THR A 219 6.65 23.92 -13.59
CA THR A 219 7.42 22.66 -13.54
C THR A 219 8.03 22.33 -14.90
N LEU A 220 8.84 23.26 -15.41
CA LEU A 220 9.53 23.17 -16.70
C LEU A 220 11.05 23.06 -16.53
N ASP A 221 11.70 22.34 -17.43
CA ASP A 221 13.16 22.26 -17.54
C ASP A 221 13.76 23.48 -18.28
N ASP A 222 15.09 23.51 -18.41
CA ASP A 222 15.83 24.59 -19.10
C ASP A 222 15.46 24.74 -20.60
N ASN A 223 14.82 23.73 -21.20
CA ASN A 223 14.36 23.74 -22.58
C ASN A 223 12.87 24.08 -22.72
N TYR A 224 12.22 24.49 -21.62
CA TYR A 224 10.77 24.73 -21.53
C TYR A 224 9.93 23.46 -21.75
N GLU A 225 10.50 22.27 -21.59
CA GLU A 225 9.77 21.00 -21.56
C GLU A 225 9.28 20.72 -20.14
N ALA A 226 8.06 20.22 -19.98
CA ALA A 226 7.60 19.81 -18.65
C ALA A 226 8.48 18.70 -18.07
N TYR A 227 8.86 18.80 -16.78
CA TYR A 227 9.72 17.79 -16.13
C TYR A 227 9.14 16.37 -16.25
N VAL A 228 7.81 16.23 -16.19
CA VAL A 228 7.12 14.95 -16.37
C VAL A 228 7.44 14.31 -17.74
N ASN A 229 7.46 15.11 -18.81
CA ASN A 229 7.77 14.65 -20.17
C ASN A 229 9.22 14.16 -20.27
N SER A 230 10.17 14.96 -19.76
CA SER A 230 11.59 14.59 -19.77
C SER A 230 11.88 13.37 -18.89
N ASP A 231 11.22 13.26 -17.73
CA ASP A 231 11.37 12.15 -16.80
C ASP A 231 10.85 10.85 -17.40
N ILE A 232 9.65 10.87 -17.97
CA ILE A 232 9.05 9.69 -18.63
C ILE A 232 9.91 9.24 -19.81
N ARG A 233 10.44 10.17 -20.60
CA ARG A 233 11.39 9.85 -21.67
C ARG A 233 12.63 9.13 -21.14
N SER A 234 13.23 9.62 -20.06
CA SER A 234 14.41 8.99 -19.44
C SER A 234 14.12 7.60 -18.85
N LEU A 235 12.99 7.45 -18.16
CA LEU A 235 12.54 6.17 -17.61
C LEU A 235 12.28 5.14 -18.71
N TYR A 236 11.59 5.55 -19.79
CA TYR A 236 11.34 4.69 -20.94
C TYR A 236 12.64 4.27 -21.64
N GLN A 237 13.59 5.18 -21.84
CA GLN A 237 14.92 4.84 -22.39
C GLN A 237 15.65 3.80 -21.52
N SER A 238 15.49 3.86 -20.19
CA SER A 238 16.04 2.86 -19.28
C SER A 238 15.38 1.48 -19.49
N ILE A 239 14.06 1.43 -19.70
CA ILE A 239 13.36 0.19 -20.10
C ILE A 239 13.93 -0.33 -21.43
N GLN A 240 14.09 0.52 -22.44
CA GLN A 240 14.64 0.11 -23.74
C GLN A 240 16.06 -0.47 -23.61
N GLN A 241 16.89 0.12 -22.76
CA GLN A 241 18.23 -0.39 -22.48
C GLN A 241 18.15 -1.80 -21.89
N LEU A 242 17.32 -2.02 -20.87
CA LEU A 242 17.10 -3.34 -20.27
C LEU A 242 16.61 -4.37 -21.30
N MET A 243 15.64 -3.99 -22.13
CA MET A 243 15.07 -4.85 -23.17
C MET A 243 16.04 -5.17 -24.32
N SER A 244 17.14 -4.42 -24.42
CA SER A 244 18.20 -4.67 -25.40
C SER A 244 19.23 -5.69 -24.91
N GLU A 245 19.19 -6.07 -23.63
CA GLU A 245 20.08 -7.07 -23.05
C GLU A 245 19.67 -8.51 -23.40
N GLU A 246 20.65 -9.42 -23.41
CA GLU A 246 20.37 -10.84 -23.55
C GLU A 246 19.61 -11.37 -22.33
N ASN A 247 18.63 -12.24 -22.57
CA ASN A 247 17.86 -12.91 -21.53
C ASN A 247 17.13 -11.94 -20.56
N TYR A 248 16.80 -10.73 -21.03
CA TYR A 248 16.26 -9.67 -20.18
C TYR A 248 15.08 -10.12 -19.29
N CYS A 249 14.09 -10.85 -19.81
CA CYS A 249 12.97 -11.33 -18.98
C CYS A 249 13.22 -12.59 -18.13
N THR A 250 14.38 -13.26 -18.22
CA THR A 250 14.62 -14.48 -17.42
C THR A 250 15.36 -14.21 -16.11
N ARG A 251 15.98 -13.04 -15.98
CA ARG A 251 16.76 -12.66 -14.78
C ARG A 251 15.90 -11.87 -13.80
N ASP A 252 16.06 -12.18 -12.51
CA ASP A 252 15.26 -11.59 -11.43
C ASP A 252 15.52 -10.09 -11.22
N ASP A 253 16.77 -9.68 -11.40
CA ASP A 253 17.21 -8.29 -11.30
C ASP A 253 16.59 -7.42 -12.39
N THR A 254 16.40 -7.94 -13.60
CA THR A 254 15.69 -7.20 -14.64
C THR A 254 14.22 -7.02 -14.28
N ILE A 255 13.54 -8.05 -13.78
CA ILE A 255 12.13 -7.93 -13.36
C ILE A 255 11.97 -6.92 -12.24
N ARG A 256 12.88 -6.92 -11.25
CA ARG A 256 12.92 -5.89 -10.20
C ARG A 256 13.09 -4.48 -10.79
N GLN A 257 14.00 -4.30 -11.74
CA GLN A 257 14.24 -2.99 -12.36
C GLN A 257 13.03 -2.53 -13.19
N LEU A 258 12.43 -3.43 -13.98
CA LEU A 258 11.21 -3.14 -14.73
C LEU A 258 10.05 -2.78 -13.79
N TRP A 259 9.88 -3.51 -12.70
CA TRP A 259 8.91 -3.20 -11.66
C TRP A 259 9.08 -1.77 -11.12
N SER A 260 10.31 -1.36 -10.79
CA SER A 260 10.61 0.01 -10.36
C SER A 260 10.29 1.04 -11.46
N LEU A 261 10.78 0.83 -12.68
CA LEU A 261 10.59 1.77 -13.79
C LEU A 261 9.11 1.96 -14.15
N VAL A 262 8.33 0.86 -14.22
CA VAL A 262 6.88 0.90 -14.47
C VAL A 262 6.17 1.73 -13.41
N ASN A 263 6.42 1.46 -12.13
CA ASN A 263 5.76 2.19 -11.05
C ASN A 263 6.14 3.68 -11.03
N ARG A 264 7.39 4.02 -11.36
CA ARG A 264 7.85 5.42 -11.47
C ARG A 264 7.20 6.14 -12.65
N ILE A 265 7.07 5.49 -13.80
CA ILE A 265 6.36 6.07 -14.95
C ILE A 265 4.89 6.33 -14.57
N ILE A 266 4.19 5.36 -13.96
CA ILE A 266 2.80 5.52 -13.53
C ILE A 266 2.65 6.68 -12.54
N ALA A 267 3.59 6.81 -11.58
CA ALA A 267 3.61 7.94 -10.65
C ALA A 267 3.76 9.27 -11.39
N LYS A 268 4.71 9.37 -12.34
CA LYS A 268 4.93 10.59 -13.13
C LYS A 268 3.72 10.94 -14.00
N MET A 269 3.06 9.96 -14.61
CA MET A 269 1.81 10.18 -15.36
C MET A 269 0.67 10.71 -14.48
N SER A 270 0.69 10.49 -13.17
CA SER A 270 -0.35 10.95 -12.25
C SER A 270 -0.20 12.44 -11.89
N ILE A 271 0.98 13.04 -12.07
CA ILE A 271 1.25 14.45 -11.71
C ILE A 271 0.39 15.43 -12.52
N PRO A 272 0.32 15.37 -13.87
CA PRO A 272 -0.52 16.29 -14.65
C PRO A 272 -2.00 16.19 -14.30
N HIS A 273 -2.48 15.01 -13.89
CA HIS A 273 -3.86 14.82 -13.44
C HIS A 273 -4.15 15.58 -12.16
N VAL A 274 -3.22 15.57 -11.20
CA VAL A 274 -3.33 16.33 -9.95
C VAL A 274 -3.29 17.82 -10.23
N GLN A 275 -2.34 18.25 -11.06
CA GLN A 275 -2.19 19.64 -11.49
C GLN A 275 -3.48 20.14 -12.15
N MET A 276 -4.01 19.41 -13.13
CA MET A 276 -5.26 19.78 -13.79
C MET A 276 -6.48 19.75 -12.88
N LEU A 277 -6.55 18.80 -11.93
CA LEU A 277 -7.59 18.78 -10.90
C LEU A 277 -7.53 20.05 -10.04
N ILE A 278 -6.35 20.48 -9.60
CA ILE A 278 -6.18 21.72 -8.81
C ILE A 278 -6.66 22.93 -9.62
N ARG A 279 -6.27 23.03 -10.89
CA ARG A 279 -6.75 24.08 -11.81
C ARG A 279 -8.26 24.06 -11.93
N CYS A 280 -8.87 22.92 -12.24
CA CYS A 280 -10.31 22.80 -12.42
C CYS A 280 -11.09 23.23 -11.17
N MET A 281 -10.64 22.80 -9.97
CA MET A 281 -11.26 23.22 -8.72
C MET A 281 -11.13 24.74 -8.45
N LYS A 282 -10.04 25.37 -8.91
CA LYS A 282 -9.86 26.83 -8.80
C LYS A 282 -10.73 27.60 -9.78
N ASP A 283 -10.85 27.12 -11.00
CA ASP A 283 -11.59 27.72 -12.11
C ASP A 283 -13.09 27.41 -12.10
N GLU A 284 -13.60 26.75 -11.04
CA GLU A 284 -15.00 26.30 -10.89
C GLU A 284 -15.46 25.34 -12.01
N LYS A 285 -14.54 24.54 -12.56
CA LYS A 285 -14.84 23.48 -13.53
C LYS A 285 -14.84 22.11 -12.84
N GLU A 286 -15.83 21.26 -13.15
CA GLU A 286 -15.93 19.92 -12.56
C GLU A 286 -14.98 18.93 -13.25
N TYR A 287 -13.87 18.55 -12.60
CA TYR A 287 -13.14 17.32 -12.92
C TYR A 287 -12.42 16.75 -11.71
N PRO A 288 -12.81 15.56 -11.24
CA PRO A 288 -11.92 14.83 -10.34
C PRO A 288 -11.95 13.33 -10.55
N LYS A 289 -10.79 12.64 -10.52
CA LYS A 289 -10.55 11.42 -9.69
C LYS A 289 -9.05 11.18 -9.46
N LEU A 290 -8.69 10.98 -8.19
CA LEU A 290 -7.48 10.30 -7.75
C LEU A 290 -7.93 9.21 -6.78
N ALA A 291 -7.39 7.99 -6.90
CA ALA A 291 -7.73 6.87 -6.04
C ALA A 291 -6.60 5.84 -6.06
N GLN A 292 -5.90 5.69 -4.93
CA GLN A 292 -4.86 4.67 -4.68
C GLN A 292 -4.31 4.66 -3.24
N CYS A 293 -4.62 5.69 -2.44
CA CYS A 293 -3.95 5.94 -1.15
C CYS A 293 -4.85 5.72 0.07
N ARG A 294 -4.51 6.32 1.22
CA ARG A 294 -5.17 6.12 2.51
C ARG A 294 -6.71 6.08 2.38
N PRO A 295 -7.38 4.95 2.75
CA PRO A 295 -8.81 4.77 2.47
C PRO A 295 -9.75 5.84 3.05
N SER A 296 -9.42 6.46 4.18
CA SER A 296 -10.24 7.56 4.73
C SER A 296 -10.10 8.86 3.97
N VAL A 297 -8.88 9.20 3.54
CA VAL A 297 -8.60 10.36 2.70
C VAL A 297 -9.35 10.19 1.38
N GLN A 298 -9.30 8.99 0.80
CA GLN A 298 -10.05 8.65 -0.40
C GLN A 298 -11.56 8.83 -0.24
N ARG A 299 -12.15 8.32 0.85
CA ARG A 299 -13.58 8.50 1.15
C ARG A 299 -13.96 9.96 1.29
N LYS A 300 -13.11 10.76 1.94
CA LYS A 300 -13.31 12.22 2.08
C LYS A 300 -13.24 12.90 0.72
N LEU A 301 -12.23 12.61 -0.10
CA LEU A 301 -12.11 13.14 -1.47
C LEU A 301 -13.34 12.78 -2.31
N LYS A 302 -13.75 11.51 -2.36
CA LYS A 302 -14.99 11.07 -3.04
C LYS A 302 -16.21 11.84 -2.54
N SER A 303 -16.35 12.02 -1.23
CA SER A 303 -17.49 12.75 -0.66
C SER A 303 -17.54 14.23 -1.07
N TYR A 304 -16.39 14.86 -1.30
CA TYR A 304 -16.29 16.25 -1.71
C TYR A 304 -16.41 16.46 -3.21
N LEU A 305 -15.92 15.49 -3.99
CA LEU A 305 -15.68 15.63 -5.42
C LEU A 305 -16.66 14.84 -6.29
N LEU A 306 -17.28 13.78 -5.77
CA LEU A 306 -18.12 12.85 -6.54
C LEU A 306 -19.53 12.68 -5.98
N ASP A 307 -19.70 12.69 -4.65
CA ASP A 307 -21.01 12.39 -4.03
C ASP A 307 -21.93 13.61 -3.91
N LYS A 308 -21.41 14.82 -4.16
CA LYS A 308 -22.16 16.09 -4.16
C LYS A 308 -21.56 17.06 -5.17
N THR A 309 -22.33 18.09 -5.52
CA THR A 309 -21.84 19.23 -6.30
C THR A 309 -20.68 19.90 -5.56
N TYR A 310 -19.61 20.21 -6.31
CA TYR A 310 -18.42 20.86 -5.78
C TYR A 310 -18.76 22.23 -5.14
N ASP A 311 -18.19 22.48 -3.96
CA ASP A 311 -18.27 23.78 -3.28
C ASP A 311 -16.86 24.38 -3.18
N ARG A 312 -16.67 25.57 -3.74
CA ARG A 312 -15.38 26.28 -3.70
C ARG A 312 -14.88 26.53 -2.28
N ALA A 313 -15.77 26.63 -1.30
CA ALA A 313 -15.39 26.75 0.12
C ALA A 313 -14.65 25.51 0.65
N ASP A 314 -14.85 24.34 0.05
CA ASP A 314 -14.18 23.10 0.42
C ASP A 314 -12.76 22.98 -0.18
N PHE A 315 -12.37 23.88 -1.10
CA PHE A 315 -11.07 23.83 -1.80
C PHE A 315 -9.86 23.59 -0.87
N PRO A 316 -9.65 24.36 0.22
CA PRO A 316 -8.45 24.19 1.04
C PRO A 316 -8.38 22.80 1.71
N ARG A 317 -9.55 22.25 2.04
CA ARG A 317 -9.66 20.93 2.67
C ARG A 317 -9.41 19.82 1.66
N ILE A 318 -9.95 19.94 0.45
CA ILE A 318 -9.71 18.99 -0.65
C ILE A 318 -8.23 19.00 -1.02
N LEU A 319 -7.63 20.18 -1.17
CA LEU A 319 -6.20 20.31 -1.46
C LEU A 319 -5.34 19.63 -0.39
N SER A 320 -5.65 19.84 0.89
CA SER A 320 -4.95 19.16 1.99
C SER A 320 -5.06 17.63 1.90
N TYR A 321 -6.22 17.08 1.53
CA TYR A 321 -6.40 15.63 1.33
C TYR A 321 -5.66 15.11 0.10
N LEU A 322 -5.60 15.90 -0.99
CA LEU A 322 -4.80 15.56 -2.16
C LEU A 322 -3.31 15.49 -1.81
N GLN A 323 -2.78 16.50 -1.13
CA GLN A 323 -1.37 16.58 -0.75
C GLN A 323 -0.95 15.43 0.17
N GLN A 324 -1.83 14.99 1.08
CA GLN A 324 -1.61 13.78 1.90
C GLN A 324 -1.47 12.49 1.09
N SER A 325 -1.89 12.49 -0.19
CA SER A 325 -1.84 11.30 -1.06
C SER A 325 -0.59 11.27 -1.94
N TYR A 326 0.14 12.38 -2.12
CA TYR A 326 1.27 12.50 -3.06
C TYR A 326 2.35 11.45 -2.81
N ASP A 327 2.77 11.34 -1.54
CA ASP A 327 3.76 10.39 -1.06
C ASP A 327 3.44 8.93 -1.40
N CYS A 328 2.16 8.57 -1.42
CA CYS A 328 1.69 7.24 -1.76
C CYS A 328 1.55 7.05 -3.29
N LEU A 329 1.17 8.12 -4.00
CA LEU A 329 1.12 8.10 -5.46
C LEU A 329 2.53 8.05 -6.10
N GLY A 330 3.57 8.41 -5.34
CA GLY A 330 4.98 8.26 -5.74
C GLY A 330 5.60 9.54 -6.29
N PHE A 331 5.10 10.70 -5.87
CA PHE A 331 5.67 12.01 -6.23
C PHE A 331 5.53 12.98 -5.05
N THR A 332 6.26 14.08 -5.11
CA THR A 332 6.37 15.07 -4.04
C THR A 332 5.58 16.33 -4.38
N CYS A 333 5.47 17.23 -3.41
CA CYS A 333 4.95 18.58 -3.64
C CYS A 333 5.76 19.37 -4.69
N ASN A 334 7.08 19.16 -4.76
CA ASN A 334 7.94 19.82 -5.75
C ASN A 334 7.64 19.33 -7.17
N ASP A 335 7.30 18.04 -7.33
CA ASP A 335 6.87 17.50 -8.61
C ASP A 335 5.56 18.15 -9.11
N VAL A 336 4.65 18.51 -8.19
CA VAL A 336 3.37 19.16 -8.53
C VAL A 336 3.54 20.65 -8.83
N GLY A 337 4.45 21.34 -8.14
CA GLY A 337 4.72 22.76 -8.37
C GLY A 337 3.64 23.71 -7.83
N ALA A 338 3.77 24.99 -8.13
CA ALA A 338 2.89 26.06 -7.65
C ALA A 338 2.00 26.57 -8.80
N TYR A 339 0.68 26.62 -8.58
CA TYR A 339 -0.27 27.08 -9.58
C TYR A 339 -0.30 28.62 -9.68
N GLU A 340 -0.32 29.16 -10.90
CA GLU A 340 -0.50 30.59 -11.25
C GLU A 340 0.29 31.55 -10.34
N ASP A 341 1.61 31.65 -10.53
CA ASP A 341 2.50 32.55 -9.78
C ASP A 341 2.40 32.44 -8.24
N GLY A 342 1.92 31.29 -7.73
CA GLY A 342 1.79 31.01 -6.29
C GLY A 342 0.39 31.20 -5.71
N ASP A 343 -0.64 31.40 -6.55
CA ASP A 343 -2.05 31.38 -6.13
C ASP A 343 -2.46 30.08 -5.42
N VAL A 344 -1.83 28.96 -5.81
CA VAL A 344 -1.75 27.76 -4.97
C VAL A 344 -0.28 27.39 -4.81
N ALA A 345 0.24 27.55 -3.59
CA ALA A 345 1.61 27.14 -3.30
C ALA A 345 1.83 25.64 -3.55
N ALA A 346 3.08 25.26 -3.87
CA ALA A 346 3.59 23.90 -3.99
C ALA A 346 3.60 23.14 -2.65
N CYS A 347 2.50 23.18 -1.89
CA CYS A 347 2.34 22.80 -0.49
C CYS A 347 2.89 23.82 0.54
N ALA A 348 2.19 23.92 1.67
CA ALA A 348 2.71 24.54 2.88
C ALA A 348 3.49 23.48 3.67
N GLY A 349 4.82 23.47 3.57
CA GLY A 349 5.73 22.75 4.46
C GLY A 349 5.29 21.33 4.82
N TYR A 350 5.31 20.40 3.86
CA TYR A 350 5.36 18.97 4.16
C TYR A 350 6.79 18.65 4.64
N ASP A 351 7.15 19.26 5.77
CA ASP A 351 8.51 19.42 6.20
C ASP A 351 9.03 18.15 6.88
N SER A 352 10.35 18.03 6.91
CA SER A 352 11.10 16.95 7.57
C SER A 352 10.80 16.79 9.09
N ASP A 353 9.95 17.61 9.68
CA ASP A 353 9.50 17.58 11.09
C ASP A 353 8.07 17.03 11.31
N HIS A 354 7.40 16.50 10.27
CA HIS A 354 6.05 15.96 10.42
C HIS A 354 5.98 14.74 11.36
N PRO A 355 5.14 14.76 12.41
CA PRO A 355 4.99 13.61 13.31
C PRO A 355 4.38 12.40 12.58
N MET A 356 4.77 11.19 13.00
CA MET A 356 4.08 9.93 12.72
C MET A 356 3.36 9.52 13.99
N ALA A 357 2.03 9.62 14.02
CA ALA A 357 1.23 9.45 15.23
C ALA A 357 1.82 10.18 16.46
N ALA A 358 2.08 11.48 16.34
CA ALA A 358 2.77 12.34 17.33
C ALA A 358 4.26 12.03 17.64
N PHE A 359 4.88 11.01 17.05
CA PHE A 359 6.32 10.77 17.16
C PHE A 359 7.10 11.51 16.06
N VAL A 360 8.13 12.28 16.42
CA VAL A 360 9.00 12.97 15.45
C VAL A 360 10.36 12.27 15.37
N PRO A 361 10.67 11.56 14.26
CA PRO A 361 12.00 11.01 14.01
C PRO A 361 13.09 12.08 14.03
N LYS A 362 14.30 11.70 14.43
CA LYS A 362 15.51 12.55 14.33
C LYS A 362 16.36 12.28 13.09
N GLU A 363 15.99 11.26 12.33
CA GLU A 363 16.66 10.78 11.12
C GLU A 363 15.59 10.58 10.05
N ASP A 364 15.96 10.67 8.78
CA ASP A 364 15.03 10.45 7.68
C ASP A 364 14.75 8.94 7.50
N VAL A 365 13.66 8.50 8.14
CA VAL A 365 13.20 7.10 8.11
C VAL A 365 11.73 7.00 7.71
N ARG A 366 11.09 8.11 7.34
CA ARG A 366 9.64 8.12 7.09
C ARG A 366 9.29 7.24 5.89
N THR A 367 10.17 7.17 4.89
CA THR A 367 10.02 6.27 3.75
C THR A 367 9.88 4.81 4.21
N LEU A 368 10.57 4.39 5.28
CA LEU A 368 10.44 3.04 5.84
C LEU A 368 9.05 2.75 6.42
N SER A 369 8.33 3.78 6.87
CA SER A 369 6.96 3.60 7.35
C SER A 369 5.98 3.22 6.24
N LYS A 370 6.34 3.51 4.98
CA LYS A 370 5.49 3.31 3.79
C LYS A 370 5.39 1.84 3.35
N VAL A 371 6.13 0.92 3.95
CA VAL A 371 5.97 -0.53 3.67
C VAL A 371 4.55 -1.03 3.99
N ASP A 372 3.81 -0.27 4.82
CA ASP A 372 2.41 -0.50 5.11
C ASP A 372 1.47 -0.26 3.91
N LEU A 373 1.86 0.60 2.96
CA LEU A 373 1.18 0.78 1.68
C LEU A 373 1.33 -0.45 0.77
N ASP A 374 2.47 -1.15 0.83
CA ASP A 374 2.65 -2.40 0.08
C ASP A 374 1.76 -3.51 0.66
N ILE A 375 1.62 -3.59 1.98
CA ILE A 375 0.66 -4.51 2.63
C ILE A 375 -0.78 -4.16 2.24
N LEU A 376 -1.12 -2.87 2.16
CA LEU A 376 -2.45 -2.43 1.72
C LEU A 376 -2.71 -2.82 0.27
N ALA A 377 -1.76 -2.57 -0.64
CA ALA A 377 -1.85 -2.95 -2.05
C ALA A 377 -2.06 -4.46 -2.22
N ILE A 378 -1.28 -5.28 -1.50
CA ILE A 378 -1.43 -6.74 -1.48
C ILE A 378 -2.82 -7.14 -0.99
N ARG A 379 -3.29 -6.54 0.11
CA ARG A 379 -4.64 -6.81 0.64
C ARG A 379 -5.69 -6.55 -0.42
N GLU A 380 -5.63 -5.39 -1.06
CA GLU A 380 -6.62 -4.98 -2.04
C GLU A 380 -6.60 -5.88 -3.29
N LEU A 381 -5.43 -6.25 -3.80
CA LEU A 381 -5.31 -7.19 -4.92
C LEU A 381 -5.88 -8.58 -4.59
N LEU A 382 -5.57 -9.11 -3.41
CA LEU A 382 -6.00 -10.46 -3.00
C LEU A 382 -7.52 -10.58 -2.75
N ARG A 383 -8.24 -9.46 -2.64
CA ARG A 383 -9.72 -9.47 -2.62
C ARG A 383 -10.33 -9.96 -3.93
N PHE A 384 -9.58 -9.93 -5.02
CA PHE A 384 -10.03 -10.31 -6.35
C PHE A 384 -9.43 -11.68 -6.71
N PRO A 385 -10.23 -12.75 -6.80
CA PRO A 385 -9.74 -14.08 -7.11
C PRO A 385 -9.30 -14.16 -8.59
N SER A 386 -8.05 -13.81 -8.86
CA SER A 386 -7.42 -13.92 -10.19
C SER A 386 -5.97 -14.38 -10.06
N THR A 387 -5.52 -15.19 -11.02
CA THR A 387 -4.10 -15.57 -11.13
C THR A 387 -3.22 -14.34 -11.33
N GLN A 388 -3.69 -13.37 -12.12
CA GLN A 388 -2.98 -12.15 -12.42
C GLN A 388 -2.82 -11.27 -11.17
N ASN A 389 -3.90 -11.07 -10.43
CA ASN A 389 -3.86 -10.32 -9.17
C ASN A 389 -2.95 -10.98 -8.11
N ASN A 390 -2.90 -12.31 -8.06
CA ASN A 390 -1.98 -13.02 -7.16
C ASN A 390 -0.52 -12.78 -7.56
N LYS A 391 -0.20 -12.82 -8.87
CA LYS A 391 1.13 -12.51 -9.39
C LYS A 391 1.52 -11.07 -9.07
N MET A 392 0.62 -10.11 -9.26
CA MET A 392 0.86 -8.71 -8.89
C MET A 392 1.11 -8.54 -7.39
N ALA A 393 0.28 -9.17 -6.55
CA ALA A 393 0.48 -9.16 -5.10
C ALA A 393 1.83 -9.79 -4.70
N GLN A 394 2.28 -10.83 -5.40
CA GLN A 394 3.59 -11.44 -5.20
C GLN A 394 4.73 -10.48 -5.57
N LEU A 395 4.60 -9.68 -6.63
CA LEU A 395 5.57 -8.64 -6.99
C LEU A 395 5.67 -7.54 -5.92
N TYR A 396 4.53 -7.07 -5.40
CA TYR A 396 4.51 -6.13 -4.26
C TYR A 396 5.24 -6.71 -3.04
N TYR A 397 4.99 -7.98 -2.70
CA TYR A 397 5.69 -8.65 -1.60
C TYR A 397 7.20 -8.77 -1.85
N LYS A 398 7.57 -9.12 -3.07
CA LYS A 398 8.95 -9.46 -3.44
C LYS A 398 9.85 -8.25 -3.62
N TYR A 399 9.39 -7.23 -4.32
CA TYR A 399 10.20 -6.08 -4.70
C TYR A 399 9.85 -4.81 -3.91
N GLY A 400 8.65 -4.75 -3.32
CA GLY A 400 8.17 -3.54 -2.66
C GLY A 400 7.96 -2.40 -3.66
N ARG A 401 7.21 -1.37 -3.27
CA ARG A 401 6.99 -0.19 -4.12
C ARG A 401 7.19 1.09 -3.32
N ALA A 402 6.64 1.12 -2.12
CA ALA A 402 6.43 2.38 -1.41
C ALA A 402 7.59 2.80 -0.49
N ALA A 403 8.34 1.84 0.07
CA ALA A 403 9.44 2.13 1.00
C ALA A 403 10.77 2.32 0.26
N VAL A 404 10.93 3.47 -0.41
CA VAL A 404 12.17 3.83 -1.13
C VAL A 404 13.32 4.04 -0.15
N ILE A 405 14.40 3.29 -0.33
CA ILE A 405 15.61 3.34 0.52
C ILE A 405 16.83 3.92 -0.20
N VAL A 406 16.80 3.94 -1.53
CA VAL A 406 17.83 4.55 -2.37
C VAL A 406 17.12 5.24 -3.52
N GLU A 407 17.42 6.51 -3.73
CA GLU A 407 17.01 7.26 -4.90
C GLU A 407 18.11 8.27 -5.26
N ASP A 408 18.94 7.91 -6.22
CA ASP A 408 19.94 8.81 -6.79
C ASP A 408 20.04 8.64 -8.32
N SER A 409 20.95 9.38 -8.96
CA SER A 409 21.12 9.34 -10.42
C SER A 409 21.60 7.99 -10.97
N PHE A 410 22.03 7.06 -10.11
CA PHE A 410 22.66 5.79 -10.46
C PHE A 410 21.91 4.56 -9.91
N ALA A 411 21.14 4.72 -8.84
CA ALA A 411 20.48 3.62 -8.15
C ALA A 411 19.09 4.03 -7.64
N TYR A 412 18.16 3.08 -7.75
CA TYR A 412 16.84 3.15 -7.15
C TYR A 412 16.55 1.80 -6.51
N ASP A 413 16.21 1.78 -5.22
CA ASP A 413 15.88 0.54 -4.52
C ASP A 413 14.84 0.78 -3.42
N THR A 414 14.07 -0.27 -3.16
CA THR A 414 12.93 -0.27 -2.23
C THR A 414 13.07 -1.40 -1.22
N LEU A 415 12.76 -1.13 0.04
CA LEU A 415 12.67 -2.17 1.06
C LEU A 415 11.39 -2.98 0.85
N SER A 416 11.54 -4.28 0.56
CA SER A 416 10.40 -5.18 0.38
C SER A 416 10.09 -6.03 1.61
N LEU A 417 8.85 -6.54 1.70
CA LEU A 417 8.45 -7.47 2.75
C LEU A 417 9.22 -8.80 2.66
N GLN A 418 9.54 -9.27 1.46
CA GLN A 418 10.40 -10.45 1.30
C GLN A 418 11.83 -10.19 1.80
N GLU A 419 12.38 -9.00 1.58
CA GLU A 419 13.68 -8.64 2.12
C GLU A 419 13.67 -8.54 3.65
N MET A 420 12.61 -7.99 4.24
CA MET A 420 12.42 -8.01 5.68
C MET A 420 12.37 -9.45 6.21
N ALA A 421 11.65 -10.33 5.52
CA ALA A 421 11.51 -11.74 5.90
C ALA A 421 12.81 -12.54 5.77
N ARG A 422 13.65 -12.20 4.78
CA ARG A 422 14.91 -12.88 4.45
C ARG A 422 16.18 -12.18 4.95
N SER A 423 16.05 -11.09 5.68
CA SER A 423 17.17 -10.23 6.05
C SER A 423 18.23 -10.99 6.87
N ALA A 424 19.47 -11.05 6.40
CA ALA A 424 20.57 -11.60 7.19
C ALA A 424 20.78 -10.86 8.51
N ASN A 425 20.42 -9.57 8.57
CA ASN A 425 20.46 -8.76 9.79
C ASN A 425 19.41 -9.18 10.82
N LYS A 426 18.24 -9.70 10.36
CA LYS A 426 17.25 -10.34 11.23
C LYS A 426 17.89 -11.49 12.02
N GLY A 427 18.63 -12.34 11.29
CA GLY A 427 19.44 -13.42 11.85
C GLY A 427 20.47 -12.99 12.89
N LYS A 428 21.11 -11.85 12.64
CA LYS A 428 22.30 -11.39 13.39
C LYS A 428 21.98 -10.60 14.66
N TYR A 429 20.91 -9.81 14.64
CA TYR A 429 20.64 -8.81 15.69
C TYR A 429 19.33 -9.03 16.45
N SER A 430 18.37 -9.81 15.95
CA SER A 430 17.13 -10.05 16.70
C SER A 430 17.41 -10.90 17.95
N PRO A 431 16.96 -10.47 19.15
CA PRO A 431 17.20 -11.19 20.41
C PRO A 431 16.44 -12.52 20.52
N TYR A 432 15.47 -12.76 19.63
CA TYR A 432 14.70 -14.00 19.57
C TYR A 432 15.02 -14.85 18.34
N ASN A 433 15.97 -14.44 17.49
CA ASN A 433 16.22 -15.15 16.23
C ASN A 433 16.50 -16.65 16.42
N GLN A 434 17.31 -17.00 17.43
CA GLN A 434 17.61 -18.40 17.73
C GLN A 434 16.37 -19.16 18.18
N ASP A 435 15.50 -18.54 18.98
CA ASP A 435 14.25 -19.16 19.44
C ASP A 435 13.33 -19.47 18.23
N PHE A 436 13.25 -18.57 17.25
CA PHE A 436 12.48 -18.80 16.01
C PHE A 436 13.09 -19.92 15.14
N LEU A 437 14.41 -19.93 14.95
CA LEU A 437 15.09 -20.98 14.18
C LEU A 437 14.91 -22.36 14.81
N GLU A 438 15.04 -22.46 16.13
CA GLU A 438 14.86 -23.72 16.86
C GLU A 438 13.42 -24.22 16.83
N TYR A 439 12.44 -23.31 16.95
CA TYR A 439 11.03 -23.69 16.97
C TYR A 439 10.52 -24.15 15.60
N HIS A 440 10.87 -23.42 14.53
CA HIS A 440 10.37 -23.72 13.19
C HIS A 440 11.22 -24.73 12.41
N ASP A 441 12.44 -25.02 12.88
CA ASP A 441 13.41 -25.90 12.21
C ASP A 441 13.71 -25.49 10.75
N GLN A 442 13.52 -24.20 10.44
CA GLN A 442 13.66 -23.66 9.09
C GLN A 442 14.02 -22.18 9.12
N ASP A 443 15.00 -21.79 8.29
CA ASP A 443 15.27 -20.38 8.03
C ASP A 443 14.21 -19.79 7.10
N ASN A 444 13.97 -18.48 7.24
CA ASN A 444 13.01 -17.68 6.47
C ASN A 444 11.61 -18.31 6.41
N PHE A 445 11.16 -18.92 7.52
CA PHE A 445 9.93 -19.70 7.58
C PHE A 445 8.70 -18.90 7.11
N ALA A 446 8.55 -17.65 7.56
CA ALA A 446 7.43 -16.80 7.15
C ALA A 446 7.40 -16.52 5.64
N ASP A 447 8.57 -16.32 5.01
CA ASP A 447 8.64 -16.14 3.57
C ASP A 447 8.22 -17.42 2.81
N LYS A 448 8.68 -18.58 3.25
CA LYS A 448 8.25 -19.86 2.66
C LYS A 448 6.75 -20.07 2.79
N GLU A 449 6.18 -19.77 3.95
CA GLU A 449 4.74 -19.86 4.20
C GLU A 449 3.93 -18.90 3.31
N ILE A 450 4.42 -17.67 3.10
CA ILE A 450 3.78 -16.69 2.21
C ILE A 450 3.87 -17.15 0.74
N THR A 451 5.08 -17.46 0.27
CA THR A 451 5.32 -17.82 -1.15
C THR A 451 4.59 -19.08 -1.57
N ALA A 452 4.55 -20.11 -0.73
CA ALA A 452 3.83 -21.35 -1.03
C ALA A 452 2.33 -21.12 -1.27
N VAL A 453 1.75 -20.12 -0.62
CA VAL A 453 0.31 -19.81 -0.66
C VAL A 453 -0.06 -18.89 -1.84
N PHE A 454 0.92 -18.21 -2.46
CA PHE A 454 0.70 -17.48 -3.71
C PHE A 454 0.51 -18.44 -4.91
N ASP A 455 1.25 -19.55 -4.96
CA ASP A 455 1.37 -20.42 -6.14
C ASP A 455 0.34 -21.57 -6.19
N ASP A 456 0.01 -22.20 -5.05
CA ASP A 456 -0.98 -23.29 -4.93
C ASP A 456 -1.61 -23.29 -3.53
N ASP A 457 -2.90 -22.98 -3.44
CA ASP A 457 -3.59 -22.92 -2.15
C ASP A 457 -5.03 -23.47 -2.24
N LYS A 458 -5.39 -24.29 -1.24
CA LYS A 458 -6.70 -24.97 -1.15
C LYS A 458 -7.71 -24.23 -0.27
N ARG A 459 -7.32 -23.14 0.38
CA ARG A 459 -8.18 -22.31 1.22
C ARG A 459 -9.09 -21.46 0.33
N THR A 460 -10.14 -20.88 0.92
CA THR A 460 -10.93 -19.87 0.19
C THR A 460 -10.13 -18.60 -0.02
N THR A 461 -10.57 -17.74 -0.95
CA THR A 461 -9.96 -16.43 -1.22
C THR A 461 -9.76 -15.61 0.05
N GLU A 462 -10.75 -15.60 0.94
CA GLU A 462 -10.72 -14.85 2.21
C GLU A 462 -9.68 -15.43 3.17
N GLN A 463 -9.68 -16.75 3.35
CA GLN A 463 -8.70 -17.43 4.21
C GLN A 463 -7.27 -17.29 3.67
N ARG A 464 -7.08 -17.41 2.36
CA ARG A 464 -5.79 -17.25 1.70
C ARG A 464 -5.24 -15.84 1.92
N SER A 465 -6.07 -14.83 1.65
CA SER A 465 -5.73 -13.42 1.86
C SER A 465 -5.37 -13.15 3.32
N ALA A 466 -6.20 -13.62 4.25
CA ALA A 466 -5.98 -13.47 5.68
C ALA A 466 -4.70 -14.17 6.15
N TYR A 467 -4.36 -15.35 5.60
CA TYR A 467 -3.14 -16.08 5.92
C TYR A 467 -1.88 -15.31 5.49
N ILE A 468 -1.84 -14.88 4.23
CA ILE A 468 -0.73 -14.10 3.67
C ILE A 468 -0.52 -12.81 4.46
N LEU A 469 -1.58 -12.02 4.65
CA LEU A 469 -1.52 -10.74 5.35
C LEU A 469 -1.11 -10.91 6.82
N SER A 470 -1.59 -11.96 7.50
CA SER A 470 -1.23 -12.22 8.89
C SER A 470 0.27 -12.52 9.04
N TRP A 471 0.87 -13.26 8.11
CA TRP A 471 2.31 -13.53 8.15
C TRP A 471 3.12 -12.25 8.01
N MET A 472 2.74 -11.38 7.07
CA MET A 472 3.38 -10.07 6.87
C MET A 472 3.28 -9.22 8.15
N GLN A 473 2.08 -9.06 8.68
CA GLN A 473 1.80 -8.13 9.79
C GLN A 473 2.28 -8.63 11.16
N TYR A 474 2.23 -9.93 11.41
CA TYR A 474 2.39 -10.48 12.77
C TYR A 474 3.66 -11.29 12.98
N SER A 475 4.40 -11.61 11.92
CA SER A 475 5.71 -12.27 11.99
C SER A 475 6.79 -11.50 11.23
N VAL A 476 6.63 -11.26 9.93
CA VAL A 476 7.67 -10.61 9.11
C VAL A 476 8.05 -9.23 9.65
N VAL A 477 7.07 -8.33 9.79
CA VAL A 477 7.33 -6.96 10.27
C VAL A 477 7.80 -6.96 11.74
N PRO A 478 7.14 -7.66 12.70
CA PRO A 478 7.62 -7.74 14.08
C PRO A 478 9.04 -8.29 14.26
N GLU A 479 9.40 -9.36 13.56
CA GLU A 479 10.74 -9.92 13.67
C GLU A 479 11.80 -9.00 13.06
N TYR A 480 11.46 -8.30 11.97
CA TYR A 480 12.33 -7.25 11.41
C TYR A 480 12.50 -6.09 12.39
N MET A 481 11.43 -5.62 13.02
CA MET A 481 11.47 -4.59 14.06
C MET A 481 12.37 -4.97 15.24
N MET A 482 12.29 -6.22 15.72
CA MET A 482 13.19 -6.73 16.76
C MET A 482 14.66 -6.70 16.32
N SER A 483 14.93 -6.91 15.03
CA SER A 483 16.30 -6.82 14.49
C SER A 483 16.82 -5.38 14.41
N LEU A 484 15.95 -4.41 14.11
CA LEU A 484 16.31 -2.99 14.14
C LEU A 484 16.68 -2.56 15.56
N LEU A 485 15.88 -2.98 16.54
CA LEU A 485 16.13 -2.70 17.95
C LEU A 485 17.46 -3.30 18.44
N GLY A 486 17.73 -4.57 18.11
CA GLY A 486 19.01 -5.20 18.46
C GLY A 486 20.21 -4.59 17.73
N ALA A 487 20.02 -4.08 16.50
CA ALA A 487 21.06 -3.34 15.79
C ALA A 487 21.36 -2.00 16.50
N ALA A 488 20.34 -1.24 16.87
CA ALA A 488 20.49 0.00 17.63
C ALA A 488 21.22 -0.21 18.97
N GLU A 489 20.85 -1.25 19.72
CA GLU A 489 21.45 -1.59 21.01
C GLU A 489 22.95 -1.93 20.86
N ARG A 490 23.27 -2.82 19.91
CA ARG A 490 24.64 -3.23 19.64
C ARG A 490 25.53 -2.06 19.23
N MET A 491 25.01 -1.16 18.41
CA MET A 491 25.74 0.03 17.95
C MET A 491 25.92 1.07 19.04
N CYS A 492 24.97 1.21 19.96
CA CYS A 492 25.17 2.03 21.14
C CYS A 492 26.32 1.47 21.99
N GLY A 493 26.29 0.16 22.28
CA GLY A 493 27.24 -0.47 23.20
C GLY A 493 28.66 -0.67 22.66
N ASN A 494 28.92 -0.43 21.37
CA ASN A 494 30.21 -0.69 20.74
C ASN A 494 30.58 0.40 19.73
N ASP A 495 31.58 1.22 20.08
CA ASP A 495 32.10 2.32 19.25
C ASP A 495 32.65 1.85 17.87
N GLU A 496 32.91 0.55 17.68
CA GLU A 496 33.43 -0.03 16.41
C GLU A 496 32.38 -0.84 15.62
N ALA A 497 31.13 -0.93 16.08
CA ALA A 497 30.09 -1.69 15.38
C ALA A 497 29.53 -0.90 14.17
N GLU A 498 30.33 -0.75 13.12
CA GLU A 498 29.87 -0.25 11.83
C GLU A 498 28.93 -1.27 11.19
N ILE A 499 27.63 -0.95 11.11
CA ILE A 499 26.68 -1.70 10.28
C ILE A 499 26.58 -0.97 8.95
N GLN A 500 27.29 -1.50 7.95
CA GLN A 500 27.16 -1.01 6.59
C GLN A 500 25.76 -1.33 6.07
N ALA A 501 24.98 -0.30 5.71
CA ALA A 501 23.78 -0.49 4.91
C ALA A 501 24.21 -0.97 3.52
N ARG A 502 23.49 -1.95 2.95
CA ARG A 502 23.84 -2.53 1.62
C ARG A 502 23.96 -1.48 0.51
N HIS A 503 23.35 -0.31 0.67
CA HIS A 503 23.19 0.67 -0.40
C HIS A 503 23.39 2.14 0.02
N LEU A 504 23.83 2.41 1.25
CA LEU A 504 24.22 3.76 1.65
C LEU A 504 25.75 3.84 1.69
N GLN A 505 26.31 4.89 1.09
CA GLN A 505 27.73 5.22 1.26
C GLN A 505 28.04 5.64 2.71
N ASP A 506 27.01 6.05 3.46
CA ASP A 506 27.10 6.45 4.86
C ASP A 506 26.85 5.30 5.84
N PHE A 507 27.54 5.34 6.97
CA PHE A 507 27.29 4.47 8.11
C PHE A 507 25.98 4.86 8.78
N LEU A 508 25.10 3.88 8.99
CA LEU A 508 23.84 4.10 9.73
C LEU A 508 24.13 4.32 11.22
N THR A 509 23.37 5.19 11.87
CA THR A 509 23.51 5.50 13.31
C THR A 509 22.60 4.60 14.15
N PRO A 510 22.87 4.40 15.46
CA PRO A 510 21.91 3.74 16.34
C PRO A 510 20.55 4.47 16.37
N THR A 511 20.57 5.81 16.21
CA THR A 511 19.37 6.65 16.10
C THR A 511 18.55 6.33 14.86
N TYR A 512 19.19 6.04 13.73
CA TYR A 512 18.51 5.61 12.50
C TYR A 512 17.74 4.31 12.74
N TYR A 513 18.37 3.28 13.31
CA TYR A 513 17.71 2.00 13.61
C TYR A 513 16.55 2.15 14.61
N TRP A 514 16.71 2.99 15.64
CA TRP A 514 15.65 3.30 16.59
C TRP A 514 14.45 3.99 15.93
N ASN A 515 14.70 4.99 15.08
CA ASN A 515 13.64 5.68 14.37
C ASN A 515 13.00 4.77 13.30
N ALA A 516 13.78 3.90 12.65
CA ALA A 516 13.27 2.91 11.70
C ALA A 516 12.33 1.90 12.37
N PHE A 517 12.61 1.50 13.62
CA PHE A 517 11.68 0.72 14.42
C PHE A 517 10.35 1.48 14.60
N ALA A 518 10.41 2.75 15.02
CA ALA A 518 9.21 3.56 15.21
C ALA A 518 8.40 3.71 13.90
N ALA A 519 9.08 3.94 12.77
CA ALA A 519 8.45 4.02 11.45
C ALA A 519 7.69 2.75 11.09
N ASN A 520 8.26 1.57 11.34
CA ASN A 520 7.62 0.27 11.06
C ASN A 520 6.53 -0.11 12.09
N TYR A 521 6.65 0.35 13.34
CA TYR A 521 5.64 0.12 14.38
C TYR A 521 4.37 0.93 14.11
N ILE A 522 4.53 2.19 13.68
CA ILE A 522 3.46 3.15 13.44
C ILE A 522 2.84 2.95 12.05
N GLY A 523 3.65 3.00 10.99
CA GLY A 523 3.19 2.96 9.60
C GLY A 523 2.69 4.32 9.09
N SER A 524 2.84 4.54 7.78
CA SER A 524 2.47 5.82 7.13
C SER A 524 0.95 6.08 7.13
N LEU A 525 0.13 5.04 7.15
CA LEU A 525 -1.33 5.13 7.10
C LEU A 525 -1.97 5.69 8.39
N GLU A 526 -1.23 5.74 9.50
CA GLU A 526 -1.71 6.36 10.74
C GLU A 526 -1.81 7.88 10.65
N GLY A 527 -1.02 8.50 9.76
CA GLY A 527 -0.94 9.95 9.68
C GLY A 527 -0.23 10.56 10.90
N VAL A 528 -0.62 11.79 11.26
CA VAL A 528 0.18 12.68 12.12
C VAL A 528 -0.34 12.82 13.53
N ASP A 529 -1.65 12.62 13.72
CA ASP A 529 -2.35 12.95 14.95
C ASP A 529 -2.00 11.99 16.09
N SER A 530 -2.10 12.48 17.34
CA SER A 530 -1.97 11.62 18.51
C SER A 530 -3.01 10.50 18.46
N GLY A 531 -2.58 9.26 18.71
CA GLY A 531 -3.42 8.08 18.53
C GLY A 531 -3.50 7.54 17.10
N GLY A 532 -3.03 8.27 16.08
CA GLY A 532 -3.00 7.84 14.69
C GLY A 532 -4.30 8.13 13.93
N SER A 533 -4.70 7.24 13.03
CA SER A 533 -5.80 7.49 12.12
C SER A 533 -7.17 7.40 12.80
N ASP A 534 -7.97 8.47 12.81
CA ASP A 534 -9.36 8.51 13.33
C ASP A 534 -10.28 7.37 12.86
N THR A 535 -10.04 6.84 11.65
CA THR A 535 -10.85 5.79 11.03
C THR A 535 -10.19 4.42 11.00
N ILE A 536 -9.10 4.22 11.75
CA ILE A 536 -8.44 2.91 11.91
C ILE A 536 -7.87 2.39 10.56
N ASP A 537 -7.25 3.26 9.77
CA ASP A 537 -6.75 2.91 8.43
C ASP A 537 -5.46 2.09 8.44
N GLY A 538 -4.66 2.18 9.51
CA GLY A 538 -3.34 1.57 9.57
C GLY A 538 -3.36 0.05 9.46
N VAL A 539 -2.20 -0.52 9.17
CA VAL A 539 -2.06 -1.99 9.03
C VAL A 539 -0.93 -2.56 9.87
N MET A 540 -0.24 -1.69 10.63
CA MET A 540 0.87 -2.01 11.50
C MET A 540 0.44 -2.22 12.95
N VAL A 541 1.42 -2.47 13.83
CA VAL A 541 1.19 -2.82 15.23
C VAL A 541 0.52 -1.69 16.01
N TRP A 542 0.79 -0.43 15.66
CA TRP A 542 0.08 0.72 16.23
C TRP A 542 -1.44 0.63 16.04
N ASN A 543 -1.90 0.38 14.80
CA ASN A 543 -3.34 0.20 14.57
C ASN A 543 -3.89 -1.03 15.27
N LEU A 544 -3.11 -2.12 15.28
CA LEU A 544 -3.51 -3.33 15.97
C LEU A 544 -3.77 -3.06 17.45
N ALA A 545 -2.88 -2.30 18.10
CA ALA A 545 -3.03 -1.87 19.47
C ALA A 545 -4.33 -1.06 19.66
N ASN A 546 -4.61 -0.07 18.81
CA ASN A 546 -5.85 0.71 18.87
C ASN A 546 -7.10 -0.16 18.73
N LYS A 547 -7.13 -1.07 17.75
CA LYS A 547 -8.24 -2.02 17.55
C LYS A 547 -8.46 -2.89 18.79
N ARG A 548 -7.36 -3.38 19.38
CA ARG A 548 -7.44 -4.27 20.55
C ARG A 548 -7.76 -3.52 21.82
N ALA A 549 -7.32 -2.28 21.98
CA ALA A 549 -7.63 -1.47 23.15
C ALA A 549 -9.13 -1.22 23.31
N VAL A 550 -9.85 -0.96 22.21
CA VAL A 550 -11.32 -0.88 22.21
C VAL A 550 -11.96 -2.21 22.66
N THR A 551 -11.39 -3.33 22.22
CA THR A 551 -11.93 -4.67 22.48
C THR A 551 -11.64 -5.17 23.89
N PHE A 552 -10.46 -4.85 24.43
CA PHE A 552 -9.93 -5.32 25.71
C PHE A 552 -10.11 -4.31 26.85
N ASN A 553 -10.73 -3.16 26.56
CA ASN A 553 -10.94 -2.06 27.50
C ASN A 553 -9.61 -1.55 28.11
N THR A 554 -8.65 -1.25 27.22
CA THR A 554 -7.31 -0.73 27.56
C THR A 554 -7.00 0.57 26.80
N LEU A 555 -8.03 1.40 26.64
CA LEU A 555 -7.89 2.76 26.13
C LEU A 555 -7.39 3.70 27.23
N ASN A 556 -6.58 4.69 26.86
CA ASN A 556 -6.22 5.80 27.73
C ASN A 556 -7.33 6.87 27.76
N ASP A 557 -7.06 7.98 28.47
CA ASP A 557 -8.00 9.10 28.62
C ASP A 557 -8.24 9.88 27.31
N GLU A 558 -7.34 9.73 26.32
CA GLU A 558 -7.45 10.31 24.98
C GLU A 558 -8.11 9.37 23.96
N TYR A 559 -8.67 8.23 24.41
CA TYR A 559 -9.39 7.26 23.61
C TYR A 559 -8.56 6.50 22.56
N PHE A 560 -7.25 6.36 22.76
CA PHE A 560 -6.40 5.44 21.99
C PHE A 560 -5.69 4.43 22.90
N ALA A 561 -4.96 3.48 22.33
CA ALA A 561 -4.39 2.37 23.10
C ALA A 561 -3.37 2.83 24.15
N GLU A 562 -3.54 2.38 25.39
CA GLU A 562 -2.60 2.70 26.48
C GLU A 562 -1.19 2.16 26.22
N VAL A 563 -1.05 1.07 25.45
CA VAL A 563 0.25 0.57 25.00
C VAL A 563 0.93 1.49 23.99
N ASN A 564 0.17 2.21 23.15
CA ASN A 564 0.74 3.15 22.18
C ASN A 564 1.23 4.42 22.89
N ASP A 565 0.50 4.86 23.92
CA ASP A 565 0.87 5.98 24.78
C ASP A 565 2.21 5.71 25.49
N GLU A 566 2.32 4.56 26.15
CA GLU A 566 3.58 4.12 26.76
C GLU A 566 4.70 3.90 25.73
N MET A 567 4.37 3.41 24.52
CA MET A 567 5.34 3.25 23.45
C MET A 567 5.91 4.62 23.03
N LEU A 568 5.07 5.64 22.91
CA LEU A 568 5.51 7.00 22.56
C LEU A 568 6.50 7.56 23.58
N ASP A 569 6.21 7.39 24.87
CA ASP A 569 7.12 7.76 25.96
C ASP A 569 8.47 7.04 25.85
N LEU A 570 8.45 5.72 25.60
CA LEU A 570 9.68 4.94 25.42
C LEU A 570 10.47 5.36 24.18
N LEU A 571 9.79 5.69 23.07
CA LEU A 571 10.41 6.16 21.84
C LEU A 571 11.20 7.45 22.07
N TYR A 572 10.62 8.43 22.77
CA TYR A 572 11.31 9.68 23.14
C TYR A 572 12.42 9.46 24.17
N ALA A 573 12.22 8.54 25.12
CA ALA A 573 13.26 8.16 26.07
C ALA A 573 14.48 7.55 25.36
N GLY A 574 14.25 6.64 24.40
CA GLY A 574 15.30 6.03 23.59
C GLY A 574 16.09 7.04 22.76
N GLN A 575 15.41 7.97 22.08
CA GLN A 575 16.06 9.07 21.37
C GLN A 575 16.97 9.90 22.31
N THR A 576 16.47 10.22 23.50
CA THR A 576 17.23 11.00 24.50
C THR A 576 18.45 10.25 25.02
N GLN A 577 18.32 8.94 25.25
CA GLN A 577 19.41 8.09 25.72
C GLN A 577 20.51 7.93 24.66
N LEU A 578 20.13 7.68 23.40
CA LEU A 578 21.06 7.62 22.28
C LEU A 578 21.80 8.95 22.08
N ALA A 579 21.09 10.08 22.14
CA ALA A 579 21.71 11.41 22.04
C ALA A 579 22.71 11.71 23.17
N ARG A 580 22.61 11.02 24.31
CA ARG A 580 23.53 11.14 25.47
C ARG A 580 24.56 10.01 25.53
N ASN A 581 24.55 9.09 24.57
CA ASN A 581 25.34 7.85 24.60
C ASN A 581 25.13 7.02 25.88
N ASP A 582 23.92 7.03 26.45
CA ASP A 582 23.56 6.32 27.68
C ASP A 582 23.08 4.88 27.37
N CYS A 583 24.01 4.04 26.92
CA CYS A 583 23.67 2.73 26.40
C CYS A 583 23.14 1.75 27.46
N VAL A 584 23.50 1.95 28.72
CA VAL A 584 23.00 1.13 29.84
C VAL A 584 21.51 1.35 30.09
N ASN A 585 21.04 2.60 29.99
CA ASN A 585 19.60 2.86 30.09
C ASN A 585 18.88 2.59 28.77
N PHE A 586 19.56 2.79 27.63
CA PHE A 586 19.02 2.43 26.32
C PHE A 586 18.71 0.94 26.21
N GLU A 587 19.59 0.04 26.65
CA GLU A 587 19.36 -1.41 26.69
C GLU A 587 18.04 -1.76 27.42
N LYS A 588 17.79 -1.14 28.58
CA LYS A 588 16.55 -1.32 29.33
C LYS A 588 15.33 -0.81 28.58
N THR A 589 15.44 0.36 27.94
CA THR A 589 14.36 0.95 27.14
C THR A 589 14.04 0.05 25.94
N THR A 590 15.05 -0.46 25.25
CA THR A 590 14.91 -1.39 24.12
C THR A 590 14.21 -2.68 24.55
N SER A 591 14.63 -3.30 25.66
CA SER A 591 13.94 -4.48 26.19
C SER A 591 12.47 -4.20 26.52
N ARG A 592 12.17 -3.05 27.15
CA ARG A 592 10.78 -2.65 27.45
C ARG A 592 9.96 -2.48 26.18
N VAL A 593 10.52 -1.82 25.15
CA VAL A 593 9.87 -1.64 23.84
C VAL A 593 9.57 -2.97 23.15
N ILE A 594 10.55 -3.89 23.12
CA ILE A 594 10.38 -5.23 22.53
C ILE A 594 9.22 -5.96 23.21
N HIS A 595 9.14 -5.90 24.53
CA HIS A 595 8.07 -6.59 25.25
C HIS A 595 6.72 -5.89 25.09
N LEU A 596 6.69 -4.56 25.03
CA LEU A 596 5.46 -3.78 24.85
C LEU A 596 4.83 -4.01 23.47
N MET A 597 5.64 -4.12 22.41
CA MET A 597 5.14 -4.42 21.05
C MET A 597 4.49 -5.82 20.92
N LEU A 598 4.75 -6.74 21.85
CA LEU A 598 4.10 -8.07 21.86
C LEU A 598 2.69 -8.03 22.43
N ILE A 599 2.34 -7.04 23.25
CA ILE A 599 1.04 -6.96 23.91
C ILE A 599 -0.14 -6.94 22.91
N PRO A 600 -0.12 -6.11 21.84
CA PRO A 600 -1.16 -6.15 20.81
C PRO A 600 -1.29 -7.51 20.11
N LEU A 601 -0.18 -8.22 19.89
CA LEU A 601 -0.18 -9.55 19.28
C LEU A 601 -0.79 -10.59 20.23
N ILE A 602 -0.49 -10.51 21.54
CA ILE A 602 -1.09 -11.35 22.58
C ILE A 602 -2.60 -11.12 22.65
N GLN A 603 -3.03 -9.85 22.74
CA GLN A 603 -4.45 -9.49 22.70
C GLN A 603 -5.14 -10.02 21.44
N ASN A 604 -4.49 -9.90 20.28
CA ASN A 604 -5.06 -10.40 19.03
C ASN A 604 -5.17 -11.93 19.02
N THR A 605 -4.20 -12.64 19.61
CA THR A 605 -4.25 -14.11 19.73
C THR A 605 -5.41 -14.54 20.63
N ILE A 606 -5.59 -13.88 21.78
CA ILE A 606 -6.71 -14.11 22.70
C ILE A 606 -8.05 -13.80 22.01
N TRP A 607 -8.12 -12.71 21.25
CA TRP A 607 -9.31 -12.34 20.48
C TRP A 607 -9.71 -13.43 19.49
N TYR A 608 -8.76 -13.97 18.72
CA TYR A 608 -9.05 -15.07 17.81
C TYR A 608 -9.31 -16.38 18.55
N ALA A 609 -8.78 -16.60 19.75
CA ALA A 609 -9.21 -17.70 20.60
C ALA A 609 -10.71 -17.56 20.98
N ILE A 610 -11.17 -16.35 21.29
CA ILE A 610 -12.59 -16.07 21.57
C ILE A 610 -13.44 -16.32 20.33
N LYS A 611 -13.06 -15.74 19.18
CA LYS A 611 -13.83 -15.84 17.93
C LYS A 611 -13.86 -17.24 17.33
N ASN A 612 -12.80 -18.01 17.51
CA ASN A 612 -12.72 -19.36 16.97
C ASN A 612 -13.34 -20.41 17.88
N LYS A 613 -13.71 -20.06 19.12
CA LYS A 613 -14.34 -20.97 20.06
C LYS A 613 -15.64 -21.53 19.48
N GLY A 614 -15.71 -22.86 19.37
CA GLY A 614 -16.89 -23.56 18.89
C GLY A 614 -16.99 -23.69 17.36
N LEU A 615 -16.03 -23.15 16.61
CA LEU A 615 -15.91 -23.44 15.19
C LEU A 615 -15.49 -24.90 14.97
N ALA A 616 -15.87 -25.46 13.82
CA ALA A 616 -15.35 -26.75 13.37
C ALA A 616 -13.96 -26.55 12.71
N PRO A 617 -13.07 -27.56 12.75
CA PRO A 617 -11.79 -27.51 12.02
C PRO A 617 -11.94 -27.24 10.52
N SER A 618 -13.06 -27.65 9.92
CA SER A 618 -13.39 -27.44 8.51
C SER A 618 -14.08 -26.09 8.22
N SER A 619 -14.16 -25.19 9.20
CA SER A 619 -14.77 -23.87 9.01
C SER A 619 -13.94 -23.05 8.01
N GLN A 620 -14.64 -22.31 7.14
CA GLN A 620 -14.02 -21.39 6.18
C GLN A 620 -13.78 -19.99 6.77
N SER A 621 -13.90 -19.84 8.11
CA SER A 621 -13.62 -18.56 8.77
C SER A 621 -12.14 -18.20 8.62
N GLU A 622 -11.88 -16.96 8.21
CA GLU A 622 -10.54 -16.36 8.24
C GLU A 622 -9.95 -16.33 9.65
N GLY A 623 -10.78 -16.33 10.69
CA GLY A 623 -10.31 -16.28 12.07
C GLY A 623 -9.42 -17.47 12.44
N LEU A 624 -9.66 -18.65 11.85
CA LEU A 624 -8.84 -19.84 12.10
C LEU A 624 -7.41 -19.66 11.60
N VAL A 625 -7.24 -19.13 10.39
CA VAL A 625 -5.92 -18.90 9.81
C VAL A 625 -5.18 -17.75 10.50
N ILE A 626 -5.89 -16.67 10.84
CA ILE A 626 -5.30 -15.52 11.56
C ILE A 626 -4.82 -15.96 12.95
N GLY A 627 -5.67 -16.66 13.70
CA GLY A 627 -5.33 -17.18 15.03
C GLY A 627 -4.15 -18.15 15.01
N LYS A 628 -4.08 -19.02 13.99
CA LYS A 628 -2.94 -19.94 13.79
C LYS A 628 -1.63 -19.19 13.54
N VAL A 629 -1.63 -18.21 12.63
CA VAL A 629 -0.42 -17.43 12.30
C VAL A 629 0.07 -16.63 13.50
N LEU A 630 -0.84 -15.96 14.22
CA LEU A 630 -0.51 -15.25 15.46
C LEU A 630 0.14 -16.16 16.51
N ALA A 631 -0.43 -17.34 16.71
CA ALA A 631 0.14 -18.33 17.63
C ALA A 631 1.55 -18.76 17.17
N LEU A 632 1.72 -19.13 15.90
CA LEU A 632 3.03 -19.49 15.34
C LEU A 632 4.06 -18.36 15.46
N SER A 633 3.62 -17.09 15.42
CA SER A 633 4.49 -15.92 15.55
C SER A 633 4.93 -15.66 17.00
N LEU A 634 4.16 -16.11 17.99
CA LEU A 634 4.44 -15.88 19.42
C LEU A 634 5.02 -17.10 20.14
N LEU A 635 4.74 -18.31 19.67
CA LEU A 635 5.15 -19.56 20.31
C LEU A 635 6.66 -19.69 20.53
N PRO A 636 7.55 -19.26 19.60
CA PRO A 636 8.99 -19.28 19.86
C PRO A 636 9.39 -18.47 21.09
N ILE A 637 8.77 -17.30 21.28
CA ILE A 637 9.00 -16.42 22.43
C ILE A 637 8.38 -17.02 23.69
N VAL A 638 7.15 -17.53 23.62
CA VAL A 638 6.47 -18.14 24.77
C VAL A 638 7.22 -19.38 25.26
N ALA A 639 7.64 -20.27 24.36
CA ALA A 639 8.34 -21.51 24.70
C ALA A 639 9.70 -21.29 25.37
N LYS A 640 10.32 -20.13 25.15
CA LYS A 640 11.54 -19.70 25.85
C LYS A 640 11.30 -19.50 27.34
N TYR A 641 10.18 -18.91 27.71
CA TYR A 641 9.82 -18.60 29.10
C TYR A 641 9.04 -19.72 29.78
N ASP A 642 8.03 -20.28 29.11
CA ASP A 642 7.18 -21.35 29.63
C ASP A 642 6.73 -22.32 28.51
N LYS A 643 7.27 -23.54 28.55
CA LYS A 643 6.96 -24.60 27.58
C LYS A 643 5.56 -25.18 27.76
N ASP A 644 5.02 -25.19 28.97
CA ASP A 644 3.67 -25.71 29.23
C ASP A 644 2.63 -24.71 28.72
N ALA A 645 2.88 -23.40 28.92
CA ALA A 645 2.08 -22.34 28.32
C ALA A 645 2.09 -22.42 26.78
N ALA A 646 3.27 -22.63 26.18
CA ALA A 646 3.40 -22.82 24.73
C ALA A 646 2.55 -24.00 24.24
N ALA A 647 2.61 -25.15 24.93
CA ALA A 647 1.84 -26.33 24.57
C ALA A 647 0.31 -26.12 24.68
N VAL A 648 -0.14 -25.29 25.63
CA VAL A 648 -1.57 -24.90 25.72
C VAL A 648 -1.97 -24.06 24.51
N ILE A 649 -1.18 -23.04 24.15
CA ILE A 649 -1.47 -22.17 23.02
C ILE A 649 -1.45 -22.97 21.71
N GLU A 650 -0.43 -23.80 21.49
CA GLU A 650 -0.28 -24.64 20.29
C GLU A 650 -1.48 -25.56 20.09
N ARG A 651 -1.87 -26.31 21.13
CA ARG A 651 -3.01 -27.23 21.08
C ARG A 651 -4.32 -26.51 20.73
N ASN A 652 -4.53 -25.30 21.24
CA ASN A 652 -5.78 -24.56 21.05
C ASN A 652 -5.84 -23.77 19.75
N MET A 653 -4.71 -23.18 19.32
CA MET A 653 -4.68 -22.22 18.20
C MET A 653 -4.20 -22.86 16.89
N ILE A 654 -3.38 -23.90 16.94
CA ILE A 654 -2.84 -24.58 15.75
C ILE A 654 -3.55 -25.92 15.54
N GLY A 655 -3.79 -26.64 16.63
CA GLY A 655 -4.47 -27.94 16.65
C GLY A 655 -3.52 -29.09 16.33
N THR A 656 -3.42 -30.06 17.23
CA THR A 656 -2.71 -31.33 17.02
C THR A 656 -3.73 -32.45 16.80
N ASN A 657 -4.05 -32.75 15.53
CA ASN A 657 -4.90 -33.86 15.08
C ASN A 657 -6.33 -33.97 15.68
N ALA A 658 -7.33 -33.64 14.86
CA ALA A 658 -8.77 -33.93 15.03
C ALA A 658 -9.57 -33.22 16.15
N ASP A 659 -8.95 -32.42 17.01
CA ASP A 659 -9.69 -31.62 18.01
C ASP A 659 -10.32 -30.35 17.43
N ARG A 660 -11.42 -29.89 18.05
CA ARG A 660 -12.05 -28.59 17.73
C ARG A 660 -11.09 -27.45 18.09
N PRO A 661 -10.98 -26.39 17.27
CA PRO A 661 -10.25 -25.17 17.62
C PRO A 661 -10.65 -24.67 19.02
N VAL A 662 -9.65 -24.26 19.79
CA VAL A 662 -9.82 -23.68 21.13
C VAL A 662 -10.57 -24.64 22.08
N SER A 663 -10.17 -25.92 22.08
CA SER A 663 -10.81 -27.01 22.83
C SER A 663 -10.79 -26.80 24.34
N ASP A 664 -9.74 -26.22 24.89
CA ASP A 664 -9.62 -25.89 26.33
C ASP A 664 -10.33 -24.57 26.68
N GLY A 665 -10.81 -23.84 25.67
CA GLY A 665 -11.49 -22.57 25.79
C GLY A 665 -10.55 -21.37 25.79
N ALA A 666 -11.07 -20.22 25.35
CA ALA A 666 -10.29 -18.98 25.20
C ALA A 666 -9.63 -18.50 26.50
N GLN A 667 -10.24 -18.77 27.66
CA GLN A 667 -9.64 -18.45 28.97
C GLN A 667 -8.37 -19.25 29.24
N ALA A 668 -8.27 -20.50 28.78
CA ALA A 668 -7.05 -21.29 28.94
C ALA A 668 -5.90 -20.68 28.12
N VAL A 669 -6.18 -20.21 26.90
CA VAL A 669 -5.22 -19.49 26.07
C VAL A 669 -4.77 -18.18 26.74
N ALA A 670 -5.72 -17.40 27.27
CA ALA A 670 -5.39 -16.17 27.98
C ALA A 670 -4.54 -16.41 29.24
N ASN A 671 -4.85 -17.47 30.00
CA ASN A 671 -4.07 -17.88 31.18
C ASN A 671 -2.66 -18.36 30.82
N ALA A 672 -2.46 -18.97 29.66
CA ALA A 672 -1.13 -19.39 29.20
C ALA A 672 -0.24 -18.16 28.92
N PHE A 673 -0.77 -17.13 28.27
CA PHE A 673 -0.03 -15.88 28.07
C PHE A 673 0.32 -15.18 29.39
N TYR A 674 -0.58 -15.23 30.37
CA TYR A 674 -0.34 -14.63 31.69
C TYR A 674 0.96 -15.08 32.36
N GLN A 675 1.30 -16.37 32.27
CA GLN A 675 2.52 -16.90 32.87
C GLN A 675 3.78 -16.24 32.29
N VAL A 676 3.72 -15.82 31.03
CA VAL A 676 4.82 -15.15 30.32
C VAL A 676 4.84 -13.63 30.57
N LEU A 677 3.68 -13.00 30.81
CA LEU A 677 3.59 -11.54 30.98
C LEU A 677 4.38 -11.02 32.19
N ASP A 678 4.48 -11.81 33.27
CA ASP A 678 5.29 -11.45 34.45
C ASP A 678 6.78 -11.34 34.09
N GLU A 679 7.28 -12.27 33.26
CA GLU A 679 8.66 -12.28 32.76
C GLU A 679 8.93 -11.16 31.74
N LEU A 680 7.91 -10.78 30.95
CA LEU A 680 7.98 -9.65 30.00
C LEU A 680 7.92 -8.28 30.70
N GLY A 681 7.66 -8.22 32.01
CA GLY A 681 7.65 -6.98 32.77
C GLY A 681 6.47 -6.03 32.47
N TRP A 682 5.45 -6.50 31.76
CA TRP A 682 4.24 -5.73 31.45
C TRP A 682 3.02 -6.36 32.11
N GLY A 683 2.40 -5.61 33.02
CA GLY A 683 1.33 -6.10 33.86
C GLY A 683 -0.04 -6.13 33.18
N CYS A 684 -0.99 -6.72 33.91
CA CYS A 684 -2.41 -6.88 33.56
C CYS A 684 -3.12 -5.65 33.00
N LYS A 685 -2.67 -4.47 33.40
CA LYS A 685 -3.19 -3.18 32.95
C LYS A 685 -3.23 -3.07 31.42
N TYR A 686 -2.17 -3.52 30.74
CA TYR A 686 -2.02 -3.34 29.30
C TYR A 686 -2.70 -4.42 28.46
N VAL A 687 -2.93 -5.61 29.02
CA VAL A 687 -3.61 -6.72 28.30
C VAL A 687 -5.12 -6.60 28.38
N GLY A 688 -5.67 -6.31 29.57
CA GLY A 688 -7.11 -6.14 29.77
C GLY A 688 -7.94 -7.42 29.65
N GLN A 689 -9.22 -7.26 29.33
CA GLN A 689 -10.21 -8.34 29.25
C GLN A 689 -11.20 -8.12 28.10
N ALA A 690 -11.64 -9.19 27.44
CA ALA A 690 -12.55 -9.12 26.31
C ALA A 690 -13.60 -10.26 26.35
N GLU A 691 -14.87 -9.93 26.12
CA GLU A 691 -15.99 -10.90 26.04
C GLU A 691 -16.03 -11.93 27.20
N GLY A 692 -15.68 -11.49 28.42
CA GLY A 692 -15.65 -12.35 29.63
C GLY A 692 -14.42 -13.25 29.76
N VAL A 693 -13.42 -13.09 28.89
CA VAL A 693 -12.09 -13.67 29.02
C VAL A 693 -11.15 -12.62 29.60
N ASP A 694 -10.53 -12.96 30.73
CA ASP A 694 -9.64 -12.08 31.48
C ASP A 694 -8.27 -12.75 31.62
N ALA A 695 -7.27 -12.27 30.88
CA ALA A 695 -5.90 -12.78 30.97
C ALA A 695 -5.32 -12.66 32.38
N CYS A 696 -5.93 -11.84 33.24
CA CYS A 696 -5.47 -11.57 34.59
C CYS A 696 -6.37 -12.12 35.69
N GLN A 697 -7.29 -13.02 35.35
CA GLN A 697 -8.14 -13.70 36.32
C GLN A 697 -7.30 -14.38 37.42
N LEU A 698 -6.16 -14.99 37.05
CA LEU A 698 -5.26 -15.70 37.97
C LEU A 698 -4.47 -14.77 38.91
N TYR A 699 -4.31 -13.48 38.58
CA TYR A 699 -3.65 -12.49 39.44
C TYR A 699 -4.44 -12.24 40.74
N SER A 700 -5.77 -12.27 40.66
CA SER A 700 -6.65 -12.10 41.83
C SER A 700 -6.56 -13.27 42.82
N LEU A 701 -6.29 -14.48 42.32
CA LEU A 701 -6.26 -15.72 43.11
C LEU A 701 -4.90 -15.94 43.80
N THR A 702 -3.79 -15.57 43.16
CA THR A 702 -2.45 -15.68 43.77
C THR A 702 -2.24 -14.66 44.89
N ARG A 703 -2.83 -13.45 44.84
CA ARG A 703 -2.85 -12.53 46.00
C ARG A 703 -3.69 -13.05 47.19
N ILE A 704 -4.75 -13.81 46.93
CA ILE A 704 -5.55 -14.45 47.99
C ILE A 704 -4.79 -15.64 48.60
N ALA A 705 -4.05 -16.40 47.78
CA ALA A 705 -3.25 -17.54 48.24
C ALA A 705 -1.93 -17.14 48.93
N SER A 706 -1.31 -16.02 48.54
CA SER A 706 -0.09 -15.47 49.16
C SER A 706 -0.36 -14.46 50.29
N GLY A 707 -1.63 -14.08 50.51
CA GLY A 707 -2.07 -13.20 51.61
C GLY A 707 -2.08 -13.83 53.00
N GLY A 708 -1.36 -14.94 53.21
CA GLY A 708 -1.07 -15.51 54.51
C GLY A 708 0.14 -14.84 55.15
N ALA A 709 -0.13 -13.85 56.02
CA ALA A 709 0.81 -13.20 56.94
C ALA A 709 1.72 -12.08 56.38
N LEU A 710 1.12 -10.91 56.13
CA LEU A 710 1.77 -9.64 56.46
C LEU A 710 0.80 -8.78 57.28
N ASN A 711 1.15 -8.57 58.55
CA ASN A 711 0.41 -7.76 59.52
C ASN A 711 0.26 -6.32 59.02
N TYR A 712 -0.93 -5.96 58.52
CA TYR A 712 -1.39 -4.58 58.57
C TYR A 712 -2.22 -4.40 59.84
N ARG A 713 -1.68 -3.63 60.79
CA ARG A 713 -2.44 -3.14 61.93
C ARG A 713 -3.58 -2.26 61.42
N SER A 714 -4.77 -2.68 61.81
CA SER A 714 -6.05 -2.00 61.67
C SER A 714 -6.05 -0.62 62.33
N VAL A 715 -6.67 0.36 61.66
CA VAL A 715 -7.46 1.37 62.34
C VAL A 715 -8.89 1.22 61.82
N ALA A 716 -9.67 0.48 62.60
CA ALA A 716 -11.11 0.45 62.48
C ALA A 716 -11.69 1.68 63.21
N ALA A 717 -12.56 2.43 62.54
CA ALA A 717 -13.55 3.25 63.20
C ALA A 717 -14.92 2.85 62.64
N SER A 718 -15.63 2.04 63.41
CA SER A 718 -17.01 1.64 63.20
C SER A 718 -17.95 2.74 63.70
N ALA A 719 -19.03 3.00 62.97
CA ALA A 719 -20.30 3.41 63.58
C ALA A 719 -21.46 2.98 62.67
N PHE A 720 -22.28 2.08 63.21
CA PHE A 720 -23.52 1.59 62.64
C PHE A 720 -24.70 2.31 63.34
N VAL A 721 -25.85 2.30 62.67
CA VAL A 721 -27.24 2.55 63.14
C VAL A 721 -27.84 3.94 62.88
N GLY A 722 -28.91 3.94 62.08
CA GLY A 722 -29.90 5.02 62.00
C GLY A 722 -30.96 4.80 60.92
N LEU A 723 -31.89 3.86 61.11
CA LEU A 723 -33.16 3.80 60.39
C LEU A 723 -34.01 5.06 60.71
N LEU A 724 -34.53 5.77 59.70
CA LEU A 724 -35.95 6.22 59.60
C LEU A 724 -36.22 7.21 58.45
N SER A 725 -37.33 6.93 57.75
CA SER A 725 -38.30 7.83 57.10
C SER A 725 -37.94 8.65 55.85
N LEU A 726 -38.63 8.28 54.75
CA LEU A 726 -39.52 9.12 53.91
C LEU A 726 -39.08 10.56 53.59
N THR A 727 -38.82 10.86 52.32
CA THR A 727 -39.77 11.55 51.41
C THR A 727 -39.08 11.83 50.06
N ALA A 728 -39.91 11.84 49.02
CA ALA A 728 -39.56 12.16 47.64
C ALA A 728 -38.96 13.57 47.49
N TRP A 729 -38.22 13.82 46.40
CA TRP A 729 -38.59 14.76 45.33
C TRP A 729 -37.60 14.69 44.17
N SER A 730 -38.17 14.77 42.97
CA SER A 730 -37.57 15.00 41.65
C SER A 730 -36.75 16.29 41.58
N TRP A 731 -35.70 16.31 40.75
CA TRP A 731 -35.62 17.06 39.48
C TRP A 731 -34.55 16.44 38.59
#